data_AF-A0A7J5Y618-F1
#
_entry.id   AF-A0A7J5Y618-F1
#
_cell.length_a   1.000
_cell.length_b   1.000
_cell.length_c   1.000
_cell.angle_alpha   90.00
_cell.angle_beta   90.00
_cell.angle_gamma   90.00
#
_symmetry.space_group_name_H-M   'P 1'
#
loop_
_entity.id
_entity.type
_entity.pdbx_description
1 polymer ?
#
loop_
_entity_poly.entity_id
_entity_poly.type
_entity_poly.pdbx_seq_one_letter_code
_entity_poly.pdbx_strand_id
1 'polypeptide(L)'
;MALNVNVFLTLTHSVFYFAVSPFAMIAFLSMDKSLQLLHRVSLSVGFTRAFRLVWQNSEDALLQMVVVVLVRSQLETACCQVGLLLDRVTQFLSKLKFTLTVLVTSWTEKKQRRQSAGTLLALNASLCPLLLLVMTLSALLSAPLLPLFTLPIFLVGFPRPQRSWPGPVGTACPCPDSIFYQQMSTSLASALRTAFARGSLGSLAPGSHFLGRFQDRMGLELQETSCHTVEARRVDEVFEAAFERPERLGFTQGLNLHWGNALTPCAALTVRVYSDARNVLSGIIDSHDNLRKLQDEFLKALVWLLLRYCVQKHKGFLWSGEEGPGAGGRKSQSSTFAQTTSNQPLRPSWWNPTFRQDSSSLTSFGDWSDEDDLFGPQPARRTVALVTAEAQPGLAALQTGASLPGSVEMDSLFENMALSALQPLQPLGLGIGMPAVDKGLNPEVFRESPGSLPQLNFSCPQSEVFNLPTGWRTAPLLPSRLLQLRTLFPEDWFRFSLGQFGSAVQGETSEHMTKALKEDEALKELHAQVALSCLISVGAESAFTSPSYVYRLYCGDIPWTEGLDWLSSSKELYQLALRAFRFSFKLLFDQASLGPMESPEELFSTLEEYERDWYIGLVTEKGWHDSVLQEKPFLFSLGHDLAMGTYTGRVLSLQEQLVQVGRLNGEGVRGQWANLSWELLYATNDDEERYSIQAHPLC
;
A
#
# COMPACT_ATOMS: atom_id res chain seq x y z
N MET A 1 39.18 10.62 2.91
CA MET A 1 39.99 10.83 1.69
C MET A 1 39.60 9.87 0.56
N ALA A 2 39.46 8.56 0.79
CA ALA A 2 39.00 7.59 -0.22
C ALA A 2 37.56 7.84 -0.76
N LEU A 3 36.64 8.33 0.08
CA LEU A 3 35.28 8.70 -0.34
C LEU A 3 35.27 9.82 -1.40
N ASN A 4 36.13 10.83 -1.23
CA ASN A 4 36.25 11.96 -2.16
C ASN A 4 36.90 11.56 -3.49
N VAL A 5 37.83 10.59 -3.48
CA VAL A 5 38.45 10.06 -4.70
C VAL A 5 37.44 9.26 -5.51
N ASN A 6 36.63 8.42 -4.87
CA ASN A 6 35.59 7.65 -5.57
C ASN A 6 34.50 8.56 -6.15
N VAL A 7 34.03 9.55 -5.39
CA VAL A 7 33.06 10.54 -5.89
C VAL A 7 33.66 11.32 -7.07
N PHE A 8 34.92 11.75 -6.99
CA PHE A 8 35.60 12.44 -8.09
C PHE A 8 35.80 11.55 -9.33
N LEU A 9 36.17 10.27 -9.15
CA LEU A 9 36.27 9.30 -10.25
C LEU A 9 34.91 9.02 -10.90
N THR A 10 33.85 8.89 -10.10
CA THR A 10 32.49 8.71 -10.64
C THR A 10 32.05 9.95 -11.40
N LEU A 11 32.30 11.15 -10.85
CA LEU A 11 31.91 12.41 -11.51
C LEU A 11 32.68 12.64 -12.81
N THR A 12 33.99 12.36 -12.81
CA THR A 12 34.84 12.46 -14.02
C THR A 12 34.46 11.41 -15.05
N HIS A 13 34.19 10.17 -14.65
CA HIS A 13 33.65 9.14 -15.52
C HIS A 13 32.31 9.59 -16.13
N SER A 14 31.36 10.04 -15.32
CA SER A 14 30.05 10.50 -15.81
C SER A 14 30.16 11.69 -16.76
N VAL A 15 31.01 12.68 -16.47
CA VAL A 15 31.21 13.85 -17.36
C VAL A 15 31.88 13.44 -18.67
N PHE A 16 32.95 12.64 -18.60
CA PHE A 16 33.65 12.21 -19.81
C PHE A 16 32.75 11.31 -20.68
N TYR A 17 31.98 10.44 -20.04
CA TYR A 17 31.19 9.43 -20.74
C TYR A 17 29.85 9.94 -21.27
N PHE A 18 29.12 10.73 -20.48
CA PHE A 18 27.79 11.20 -20.86
C PHE A 18 27.81 12.59 -21.51
N ALA A 19 28.82 13.41 -21.26
CA ALA A 19 28.94 14.72 -21.91
C ALA A 19 29.98 14.71 -23.04
N VAL A 20 31.23 14.30 -22.80
CA VAL A 20 32.30 14.46 -23.80
C VAL A 20 32.23 13.42 -24.93
N SER A 21 32.08 12.15 -24.58
CA SER A 21 32.10 11.03 -25.53
C SER A 21 31.04 11.13 -26.63
N PRO A 22 29.77 11.50 -26.37
CA PRO A 22 28.76 11.62 -27.42
C PRO A 22 29.10 12.73 -28.43
N PHE A 23 29.56 13.89 -27.97
CA PHE A 23 29.98 14.97 -28.87
C PHE A 23 31.21 14.58 -29.69
N ALA A 24 32.18 13.86 -29.09
CA ALA A 24 33.34 13.36 -29.81
C ALA A 24 32.95 12.32 -30.87
N MET A 25 32.04 11.39 -30.55
CA MET A 25 31.52 10.40 -31.51
C MET A 25 30.74 11.06 -32.65
N ILE A 26 29.96 12.10 -32.37
CA ILE A 26 29.24 12.88 -33.38
C ILE A 26 30.21 13.62 -34.29
N ALA A 27 31.24 14.26 -33.73
CA ALA A 27 32.29 14.91 -34.49
C ALA A 27 33.04 13.91 -35.39
N PHE A 28 33.33 12.72 -34.87
CA PHE A 28 33.96 11.66 -35.67
C PHE A 28 33.05 11.19 -36.82
N LEU A 29 31.75 10.96 -36.56
CA LEU A 29 30.77 10.60 -37.57
C LEU A 29 30.59 11.71 -38.63
N SER A 30 30.70 12.98 -38.24
CA SER A 30 30.53 14.12 -39.16
C SER A 30 31.75 14.39 -40.04
N MET A 31 32.92 13.84 -39.71
CA MET A 31 34.12 13.90 -40.56
C MET A 31 34.09 12.90 -41.72
N ASP A 32 33.12 11.98 -41.76
CA ASP A 32 32.99 11.04 -42.85
C ASP A 32 32.44 11.72 -44.12
N LYS A 33 33.19 11.60 -45.23
CA LYS A 33 32.83 12.19 -46.53
C LYS A 33 31.54 11.58 -47.09
N SER A 34 31.21 10.36 -46.69
CA SER A 34 30.04 9.63 -47.17
C SER A 34 28.71 10.22 -46.69
N LEU A 35 28.76 11.12 -45.70
CA LEU A 35 27.62 11.92 -45.25
C LEU A 35 27.10 12.87 -46.35
N GLN A 36 27.92 13.20 -47.35
CA GLN A 36 27.50 13.97 -48.53
C GLN A 36 26.70 13.13 -49.56
N LEU A 37 26.68 11.79 -49.40
CA LEU A 37 26.00 10.84 -50.30
C LEU A 37 24.70 10.28 -49.70
N LEU A 38 24.01 11.06 -48.85
CA LEU A 38 22.76 10.68 -48.17
C LEU A 38 21.60 10.26 -49.09
N HIS A 39 21.70 10.48 -50.41
CA HIS A 39 20.71 10.02 -51.39
C HIS A 39 20.59 8.48 -51.46
N ARG A 40 21.56 7.73 -50.91
CA ARG A 40 21.48 6.26 -50.79
C ARG A 40 20.76 5.86 -49.51
N VAL A 41 19.73 5.03 -49.63
CA VAL A 41 18.91 4.54 -48.51
C VAL A 41 19.76 3.87 -47.41
N SER A 42 20.73 3.04 -47.79
CA SER A 42 21.62 2.37 -46.82
C SER A 42 22.43 3.35 -45.98
N LEU A 43 22.92 4.44 -46.59
CA LEU A 43 23.69 5.49 -45.91
C LEU A 43 22.79 6.31 -44.99
N SER A 44 21.61 6.71 -45.48
CA SER A 44 20.64 7.42 -44.65
C SER A 44 20.24 6.62 -43.42
N VAL A 45 19.96 5.32 -43.57
CA VAL A 45 19.58 4.43 -42.45
C VAL A 45 20.76 4.21 -41.50
N GLY A 46 21.97 3.95 -42.04
CA GLY A 46 23.18 3.72 -41.26
C GLY A 46 23.55 4.92 -40.37
N PHE A 47 23.61 6.12 -40.94
CA PHE A 47 23.91 7.34 -40.19
C PHE A 47 22.79 7.70 -39.20
N THR A 48 21.51 7.58 -39.60
CA THR A 48 20.38 7.83 -38.68
C THR A 48 20.45 6.90 -37.47
N ARG A 49 20.75 5.62 -37.68
CA ARG A 49 20.95 4.64 -36.60
C ARG A 49 22.16 5.02 -35.74
N ALA A 50 23.30 5.34 -36.34
CA ALA A 50 24.53 5.67 -35.61
C ALA A 50 24.36 6.91 -34.73
N PHE A 51 23.86 8.02 -35.28
CA PHE A 51 23.57 9.24 -34.52
C PHE A 51 22.55 9.01 -33.40
N ARG A 52 21.50 8.21 -33.67
CA ARG A 52 20.51 7.84 -32.65
C ARG A 52 21.13 7.01 -31.54
N LEU A 53 21.99 6.04 -31.87
CA LEU A 53 22.64 5.16 -30.91
C LEU A 53 23.60 5.94 -30.00
N VAL A 54 24.36 6.89 -30.55
CA VAL A 54 25.25 7.77 -29.77
C VAL A 54 24.50 8.49 -28.65
N TRP A 55 23.25 8.91 -28.88
CA TRP A 55 22.45 9.58 -27.86
C TRP A 55 21.68 8.63 -26.94
N GLN A 56 21.24 7.48 -27.44
CA GLN A 56 20.39 6.55 -26.69
C GLN A 56 21.20 5.55 -25.86
N ASN A 57 22.40 5.18 -26.32
CA ASN A 57 23.29 4.25 -25.66
C ASN A 57 24.74 4.53 -26.10
N SER A 58 25.34 5.52 -25.45
CA SER A 58 26.72 5.95 -25.71
C SER A 58 27.73 4.82 -25.53
N GLU A 59 27.42 3.83 -24.66
CA GLU A 59 28.33 2.70 -24.39
C GLU A 59 28.48 1.77 -25.57
N ASP A 60 27.34 1.26 -26.04
CA ASP A 60 27.34 0.37 -27.19
C ASP A 60 27.75 1.11 -28.47
N ALA A 61 27.48 2.41 -28.56
CA ALA A 61 27.93 3.24 -29.67
C ALA A 61 29.45 3.35 -29.71
N LEU A 62 30.09 3.66 -28.58
CA LEU A 62 31.55 3.76 -28.51
C LEU A 62 32.20 2.43 -28.87
N LEU A 63 31.69 1.31 -28.34
CA LEU A 63 32.18 -0.03 -28.66
C LEU A 63 32.04 -0.35 -30.16
N GLN A 64 30.87 -0.07 -30.75
CA GLN A 64 30.64 -0.27 -32.19
C GLN A 64 31.63 0.56 -33.03
N MET A 65 31.88 1.81 -32.66
CA MET A 65 32.80 2.69 -33.37
C MET A 65 34.25 2.21 -33.28
N VAL A 66 34.71 1.78 -32.09
CA VAL A 66 36.05 1.19 -31.91
C VAL A 66 36.22 -0.07 -32.77
N VAL A 67 35.23 -0.96 -32.77
CA VAL A 67 35.28 -2.18 -33.60
C VAL A 67 35.35 -1.84 -35.09
N VAL A 68 34.56 -0.86 -35.56
CA VAL A 68 34.58 -0.46 -36.98
C VAL A 68 35.94 0.13 -37.38
N VAL A 69 36.54 0.96 -36.52
CA VAL A 69 37.90 1.51 -36.73
C VAL A 69 38.94 0.40 -36.78
N LEU A 70 38.88 -0.58 -35.87
CA LEU A 70 39.81 -1.72 -35.83
C LEU A 70 39.71 -2.61 -37.05
N VAL A 71 38.49 -2.89 -37.52
CA VAL A 71 38.24 -3.72 -38.71
C VAL A 71 38.60 -2.98 -40.01
N ARG A 72 38.93 -1.68 -39.95
CA ARG A 72 39.26 -0.82 -41.10
C ARG A 72 38.21 -0.91 -42.22
N SER A 73 36.96 -1.11 -41.83
CA SER A 73 35.84 -1.19 -42.77
C SER A 73 35.26 0.20 -43.01
N GLN A 74 34.60 0.40 -44.15
CA GLN A 74 33.89 1.66 -44.43
C GLN A 74 32.79 1.88 -43.38
N LEU A 75 32.85 3.02 -42.69
CA LEU A 75 31.99 3.38 -41.56
C LEU A 75 30.48 3.23 -41.89
N GLU A 76 30.16 3.51 -43.16
CA GLU A 76 28.87 3.50 -43.85
C GLU A 76 27.95 2.30 -43.54
N THR A 77 28.37 1.09 -43.91
CA THR A 77 27.60 -0.15 -43.71
C THR A 77 28.12 -0.93 -42.51
N ALA A 78 29.38 -0.72 -42.15
CA ALA A 78 30.02 -1.44 -41.06
C ALA A 78 29.37 -1.12 -39.71
N CYS A 79 28.99 0.13 -39.42
CA CYS A 79 28.36 0.44 -38.13
C CYS A 79 27.02 -0.30 -37.94
N CYS A 80 26.20 -0.39 -39.00
CA CYS A 80 24.93 -1.11 -38.96
C CYS A 80 25.13 -2.64 -38.92
N GLN A 81 26.06 -3.17 -39.72
CA GLN A 81 26.37 -4.60 -39.78
C GLN A 81 27.04 -5.11 -38.51
N VAL A 82 28.05 -4.38 -38.00
CA VAL A 82 28.71 -4.65 -36.72
C VAL A 82 27.72 -4.54 -35.58
N GLY A 83 26.86 -3.52 -35.60
CA GLY A 83 25.81 -3.39 -34.59
C GLY A 83 24.81 -4.54 -34.59
N LEU A 84 24.38 -5.03 -35.76
CA LEU A 84 23.50 -6.20 -35.88
C LEU A 84 24.23 -7.49 -35.46
N LEU A 85 25.49 -7.66 -35.88
CA LEU A 85 26.30 -8.82 -35.49
C LEU A 85 26.49 -8.85 -33.98
N LEU A 86 26.85 -7.71 -33.37
CA LEU A 86 27.09 -7.59 -31.94
C LEU A 86 25.82 -7.86 -31.14
N ASP A 87 24.67 -7.35 -31.58
CA ASP A 87 23.36 -7.68 -30.99
C ASP A 87 23.07 -9.19 -31.08
N ARG A 88 23.24 -9.81 -32.25
CA ARG A 88 23.03 -11.26 -32.44
C ARG A 88 23.96 -12.11 -31.60
N VAL A 89 25.24 -11.73 -31.49
CA VAL A 89 26.22 -12.39 -30.62
C VAL A 89 25.83 -12.24 -29.15
N THR A 90 25.41 -11.05 -28.73
CA THR A 90 25.00 -10.77 -27.34
C THR A 90 23.74 -11.58 -26.96
N GLN A 91 22.77 -11.67 -27.87
CA GLN A 91 21.59 -12.52 -27.69
C GLN A 91 21.97 -14.01 -27.63
N PHE A 92 22.88 -14.47 -28.49
CA PHE A 92 23.37 -15.84 -28.46
C PHE A 92 24.08 -16.17 -27.14
N LEU A 93 24.95 -15.28 -26.66
CA LEU A 93 25.64 -15.44 -25.37
C LEU A 93 24.66 -15.43 -24.19
N SER A 94 23.64 -14.57 -24.22
CA SER A 94 22.59 -14.51 -23.19
C SER A 94 21.77 -15.80 -23.15
N LYS A 95 21.44 -16.35 -24.32
CA LYS A 95 20.78 -17.65 -24.48
C LYS A 95 21.66 -18.80 -24.01
N LEU A 96 22.96 -18.78 -24.35
CA LEU A 96 23.93 -19.77 -23.89
C LEU A 96 24.04 -19.76 -22.38
N LYS A 97 24.15 -18.57 -21.78
CA LYS A 97 24.15 -18.41 -20.33
C LYS A 97 22.90 -19.02 -19.71
N PHE A 98 21.71 -18.69 -20.22
CA PHE A 98 20.45 -19.24 -19.73
C PHE A 98 20.39 -20.77 -19.84
N THR A 99 20.71 -21.33 -21.01
CA THR A 99 20.75 -22.78 -21.24
C THR A 99 21.71 -23.49 -20.29
N LEU A 100 22.93 -22.95 -20.11
CA LEU A 100 23.90 -23.49 -19.16
C LEU A 100 23.40 -23.40 -17.72
N THR A 101 22.81 -22.29 -17.31
CA THR A 101 22.23 -22.14 -15.96
C THR A 101 21.18 -23.23 -15.73
N VAL A 102 20.22 -23.41 -16.64
CA VAL A 102 19.16 -24.44 -16.51
C VAL A 102 19.73 -25.86 -16.51
N LEU A 103 20.73 -26.14 -17.36
CA LEU A 103 21.39 -27.46 -17.39
C LEU A 103 22.08 -27.76 -16.06
N VAL A 104 22.83 -26.80 -15.51
CA VAL A 104 23.51 -26.95 -14.21
C VAL A 104 22.49 -27.11 -13.09
N THR A 105 21.49 -26.22 -13.00
CA THR A 105 20.50 -26.25 -11.91
C THR A 105 19.62 -27.49 -11.96
N SER A 106 19.35 -28.05 -13.16
CA SER A 106 18.61 -29.31 -13.30
C SER A 106 19.28 -30.51 -12.60
N TRP A 107 20.59 -30.43 -12.34
CA TRP A 107 21.34 -31.45 -11.61
C TRP A 107 21.67 -31.06 -10.18
N THR A 108 22.04 -29.79 -9.95
CA THR A 108 22.49 -29.32 -8.63
C THR A 108 21.33 -29.04 -7.67
N GLU A 109 20.18 -28.57 -8.16
CA GLU A 109 19.04 -28.20 -7.32
C GLU A 109 18.09 -29.37 -7.08
N LYS A 110 17.85 -29.70 -5.81
CA LYS A 110 17.03 -30.86 -5.43
C LYS A 110 15.58 -30.76 -5.93
N LYS A 111 14.98 -29.56 -5.95
CA LYS A 111 13.61 -29.35 -6.46
C LYS A 111 13.50 -29.56 -7.98
N GLN A 112 14.55 -29.23 -8.74
CA GLN A 112 14.56 -29.36 -10.20
C GLN A 112 15.07 -30.73 -10.68
N ARG A 113 15.80 -31.44 -9.82
CA ARG A 113 16.41 -32.73 -10.15
C ARG A 113 15.37 -33.84 -10.28
N ARG A 114 15.04 -34.18 -11.52
CA ARG A 114 14.23 -35.37 -11.86
C ARG A 114 15.08 -36.64 -11.86
N GLN A 115 14.44 -37.80 -11.71
CA GLN A 115 15.12 -39.11 -11.80
C GLN A 115 15.84 -39.31 -13.15
N SER A 116 15.32 -38.73 -14.23
CA SER A 116 15.90 -38.76 -15.57
C SER A 116 16.89 -37.63 -15.88
N ALA A 117 17.27 -36.79 -14.91
CA ALA A 117 18.14 -35.62 -15.15
C ALA A 117 19.50 -36.01 -15.79
N GLY A 118 20.10 -37.12 -15.39
CA GLY A 118 21.34 -37.63 -15.99
C GLY A 118 21.17 -38.02 -17.46
N THR A 119 20.05 -38.67 -17.79
CA THR A 119 19.71 -39.03 -19.18
C THR A 119 19.46 -37.79 -20.03
N LEU A 120 18.77 -36.78 -19.48
CA LEU A 120 18.52 -35.52 -20.17
C LEU A 120 19.82 -34.72 -20.41
N LEU A 121 20.75 -34.74 -19.47
CA LEU A 121 22.08 -34.15 -19.65
C LEU A 121 22.88 -34.89 -20.73
N ALA A 122 22.88 -36.22 -20.71
CA ALA A 122 23.53 -37.03 -21.74
C ALA A 122 22.92 -36.80 -23.13
N LEU A 123 21.60 -36.67 -23.22
CA LEU A 123 20.89 -36.32 -24.46
C LEU A 123 21.28 -34.92 -24.97
N ASN A 124 21.33 -33.91 -24.10
CA ASN A 124 21.77 -32.57 -24.48
C ASN A 124 23.25 -32.54 -24.90
N ALA A 125 24.11 -33.36 -24.28
CA ALA A 125 25.51 -33.49 -24.66
C ALA A 125 25.65 -34.16 -26.04
N SER A 126 24.89 -35.20 -26.34
CA SER A 126 24.92 -35.87 -27.65
C SER A 126 24.28 -35.03 -28.76
N LEU A 127 23.20 -34.30 -28.44
CA LEU A 127 22.51 -33.37 -29.34
C LEU A 127 23.02 -31.93 -29.25
N CYS A 128 24.22 -31.71 -28.70
CA CYS A 128 24.84 -30.39 -28.59
C CYS A 128 24.85 -29.59 -29.92
N PRO A 129 25.20 -30.16 -31.10
CA PRO A 129 25.15 -29.38 -32.35
C PRO A 129 23.73 -28.91 -32.70
N LEU A 130 22.70 -29.72 -32.40
CA LEU A 130 21.31 -29.35 -32.60
C LEU A 130 20.88 -28.26 -31.62
N LEU A 131 21.30 -28.35 -30.35
CA LEU A 131 21.04 -27.32 -29.34
C LEU A 131 21.65 -25.97 -29.73
N LEU A 132 22.91 -25.97 -30.19
CA LEU A 132 23.56 -24.76 -30.71
C LEU A 132 22.84 -24.21 -31.95
N LEU A 133 22.33 -25.08 -32.83
CA LEU A 133 21.51 -24.67 -33.97
C LEU A 133 20.20 -24.00 -33.52
N VAL A 134 19.51 -24.56 -32.53
CA VAL A 134 18.29 -23.96 -31.96
C VAL A 134 18.60 -22.59 -31.34
N MET A 135 19.69 -22.48 -30.60
CA MET A 135 20.11 -21.23 -29.97
C MET A 135 20.47 -20.16 -30.99
N THR A 136 21.21 -20.52 -32.05
CA THR A 136 21.56 -19.60 -33.14
C THR A 136 20.31 -19.17 -33.92
N LEU A 137 19.41 -20.09 -34.26
CA LEU A 137 18.13 -19.77 -34.90
C LEU A 137 17.28 -18.82 -34.03
N SER A 138 17.18 -19.11 -32.73
CA SER A 138 16.46 -18.27 -31.79
C SER A 138 17.09 -16.86 -31.68
N ALA A 139 18.42 -16.75 -31.66
CA ALA A 139 19.12 -15.46 -31.67
C ALA A 139 18.91 -14.69 -32.99
N LEU A 140 18.95 -15.37 -34.14
CA LEU A 140 18.70 -14.78 -35.46
C LEU A 140 17.30 -14.17 -35.56
N LEU A 141 16.30 -14.89 -35.06
CA LEU A 141 14.90 -14.46 -35.02
C LEU A 141 14.58 -13.50 -33.86
N SER A 142 15.54 -13.24 -32.96
CA SER A 142 15.31 -12.54 -31.70
C SER A 142 14.16 -13.13 -30.85
N ALA A 143 13.91 -14.43 -31.04
CA ALA A 143 12.92 -15.20 -30.30
C ALA A 143 13.43 -15.56 -28.90
N PRO A 144 12.54 -15.80 -27.93
CA PRO A 144 12.91 -16.40 -26.66
C PRO A 144 13.23 -17.90 -26.83
N LEU A 145 14.05 -18.44 -25.93
CA LEU A 145 14.18 -19.89 -25.77
C LEU A 145 13.06 -20.39 -24.87
N LEU A 146 12.28 -21.34 -25.37
CA LEU A 146 11.19 -21.97 -24.63
C LEU A 146 11.70 -23.25 -23.97
N PRO A 147 11.86 -23.30 -22.63
CA PRO A 147 12.12 -24.54 -21.93
C PRO A 147 10.82 -25.35 -21.85
N LEU A 148 10.77 -26.49 -22.56
CA LEU A 148 9.57 -27.30 -22.65
C LEU A 148 9.21 -27.90 -21.29
N PHE A 149 8.04 -27.56 -20.72
CA PHE A 149 7.58 -28.05 -19.41
C PHE A 149 8.63 -27.88 -18.29
N THR A 150 9.38 -26.77 -18.35
CA THR A 150 10.52 -26.45 -17.45
C THR A 150 11.66 -27.48 -17.45
N LEU A 151 11.69 -28.39 -18.43
CA LEU A 151 12.80 -29.31 -18.65
C LEU A 151 13.97 -28.60 -19.35
N PRO A 152 15.20 -29.12 -19.22
CA PRO A 152 16.35 -28.65 -20.00
C PRO A 152 16.25 -29.12 -21.47
N ILE A 153 15.11 -28.92 -22.11
CA ILE A 153 14.84 -29.17 -23.52
C ILE A 153 14.33 -27.86 -24.09
N PHE A 154 15.03 -27.31 -25.08
CA PHE A 154 14.79 -25.96 -25.56
C PHE A 154 14.22 -25.98 -26.97
N LEU A 155 13.17 -25.19 -27.19
CA LEU A 155 12.59 -24.90 -28.49
C LEU A 155 12.68 -23.41 -28.80
N VAL A 156 12.55 -23.06 -30.07
CA VAL A 156 12.43 -21.65 -30.49
C VAL A 156 11.00 -21.19 -30.19
N GLY A 157 10.85 -20.23 -29.28
CA GLY A 157 9.56 -19.61 -29.02
C GLY A 157 9.14 -18.62 -30.11
N PHE A 158 7.93 -18.07 -30.00
CA PHE A 158 7.46 -17.05 -30.93
C PHE A 158 8.21 -15.71 -30.72
N PRO A 159 8.64 -15.02 -31.79
CA PRO A 159 9.27 -13.72 -31.66
C PRO A 159 8.28 -12.72 -31.05
N ARG A 160 8.74 -12.02 -30.01
CA ARG A 160 7.93 -11.04 -29.26
C ARG A 160 8.71 -9.73 -29.08
N PRO A 161 8.05 -8.57 -29.03
CA PRO A 161 8.71 -7.31 -28.70
C PRO A 161 9.44 -7.40 -27.35
N GLN A 162 10.63 -6.79 -27.26
CA GLN A 162 11.41 -6.74 -26.02
C GLN A 162 10.77 -5.85 -24.96
N ARG A 163 9.95 -4.86 -25.37
CA ARG A 163 9.12 -4.06 -24.47
C ARG A 163 7.86 -4.84 -24.15
N SER A 164 7.69 -5.17 -22.89
CA SER A 164 6.56 -5.93 -22.35
C SER A 164 5.23 -5.19 -22.50
N TRP A 165 5.22 -3.85 -22.49
CA TRP A 165 3.99 -3.06 -22.47
C TRP A 165 4.01 -1.91 -23.50
N PRO A 166 3.19 -1.98 -24.56
CA PRO A 166 3.02 -0.87 -25.51
C PRO A 166 2.00 0.20 -25.05
N GLY A 167 1.26 -0.03 -23.95
CA GLY A 167 0.30 0.92 -23.35
C GLY A 167 0.45 0.99 -21.83
N PRO A 168 -0.31 1.87 -21.14
CA PRO A 168 -0.41 1.81 -19.68
C PRO A 168 -0.84 0.39 -19.30
N VAL A 169 -0.11 -0.23 -18.38
CA VAL A 169 -0.55 -1.48 -17.73
C VAL A 169 -2.01 -1.27 -17.33
N GLY A 170 -2.88 -2.24 -17.66
CA GLY A 170 -4.27 -2.20 -17.22
C GLY A 170 -4.30 -1.89 -15.72
N THR A 171 -5.29 -1.15 -15.25
CA THR A 171 -5.46 -0.88 -13.82
C THR A 171 -5.52 -2.24 -13.12
N ALA A 172 -4.41 -2.63 -12.49
CA ALA A 172 -4.40 -3.78 -11.60
C ALA A 172 -5.52 -3.56 -10.58
N CYS A 173 -6.19 -4.64 -10.18
CA CYS A 173 -7.23 -4.54 -9.17
C CYS A 173 -6.62 -3.84 -7.94
N PRO A 174 -7.21 -2.72 -7.45
CA PRO A 174 -6.66 -2.02 -6.31
C PRO A 174 -6.74 -2.96 -5.10
N CYS A 175 -5.59 -3.50 -4.70
CA CYS A 175 -5.46 -4.21 -3.44
C CYS A 175 -5.20 -3.20 -2.31
N PRO A 176 -5.47 -3.55 -1.05
CA PRO A 176 -5.16 -2.70 0.10
C PRO A 176 -3.69 -2.26 0.15
N ASP A 177 -2.77 -3.08 -0.36
CA ASP A 177 -1.33 -2.76 -0.42
C ASP A 177 -0.93 -1.79 -1.54
N SER A 178 -1.80 -1.54 -2.52
CA SER A 178 -1.51 -0.70 -3.68
C SER A 178 -1.07 0.71 -3.29
N ILE A 179 -1.57 1.24 -2.17
CA ILE A 179 -1.20 2.55 -1.62
C ILE A 179 0.28 2.64 -1.23
N PHE A 180 0.86 1.56 -0.70
CA PHE A 180 2.27 1.55 -0.30
C PHE A 180 3.18 1.52 -1.52
N TYR A 181 2.78 0.79 -2.57
CA TYR A 181 3.49 0.82 -3.85
C TYR A 181 3.40 2.18 -4.52
N GLN A 182 2.22 2.83 -4.45
CA GLN A 182 2.04 4.19 -4.96
C GLN A 182 2.96 5.18 -4.24
N GLN A 183 3.02 5.14 -2.90
CA GLN A 183 3.92 5.97 -2.10
C GLN A 183 5.39 5.70 -2.46
N MET A 184 5.83 4.44 -2.44
CA MET A 184 7.22 4.04 -2.71
C MET A 184 7.67 4.40 -4.13
N SER A 185 6.77 4.39 -5.12
CA SER A 185 7.10 4.50 -6.55
C SER A 185 7.99 5.71 -6.87
N THR A 186 7.72 6.87 -6.26
CA THR A 186 8.45 8.11 -6.51
C THR A 186 9.88 8.03 -5.95
N SER A 187 10.01 7.57 -4.70
CA SER A 187 11.33 7.40 -4.06
C SER A 187 12.16 6.34 -4.78
N LEU A 188 11.56 5.21 -5.13
CA LEU A 188 12.23 4.13 -5.84
C LEU A 188 12.68 4.57 -7.23
N ALA A 189 11.85 5.31 -7.98
CA ALA A 189 12.23 5.86 -9.28
C ALA A 189 13.42 6.83 -9.17
N SER A 190 13.46 7.67 -8.13
CA SER A 190 14.59 8.56 -7.85
C SER A 190 15.87 7.78 -7.54
N ALA A 191 15.77 6.76 -6.68
CA ALA A 191 16.90 5.90 -6.33
C ALA A 191 17.43 5.12 -7.54
N LEU A 192 16.54 4.58 -8.37
CA LEU A 192 16.90 3.88 -9.62
C LEU A 192 17.57 4.81 -10.64
N ARG A 193 17.08 6.06 -10.80
CA ARG A 193 17.74 7.06 -11.67
C ARG A 193 19.15 7.37 -11.19
N THR A 194 19.34 7.48 -9.88
CA THR A 194 20.65 7.74 -9.28
C THR A 194 21.58 6.54 -9.47
N ALA A 195 21.08 5.32 -9.25
CA ALA A 195 21.81 4.08 -9.50
C ALA A 195 22.19 3.90 -10.98
N PHE A 196 21.29 4.30 -11.88
CA PHE A 196 21.54 4.34 -13.31
C PHE A 196 22.67 5.29 -13.68
N ALA A 197 22.61 6.54 -13.20
CA ALA A 197 23.64 7.54 -13.46
C ALA A 197 25.03 7.14 -12.93
N ARG A 198 25.06 6.34 -11.85
CA ARG A 198 26.29 5.78 -11.26
C ARG A 198 26.78 4.51 -11.96
N GLY A 199 26.00 3.92 -12.88
CA GLY A 199 26.34 2.66 -13.55
C GLY A 199 26.24 1.41 -12.65
N SER A 200 25.68 1.51 -11.43
CA SER A 200 25.65 0.40 -10.47
C SER A 200 24.70 -0.75 -10.87
N LEU A 201 23.78 -0.49 -11.80
CA LEU A 201 22.86 -1.49 -12.35
C LEU A 201 23.44 -2.22 -13.59
N GLY A 202 24.65 -1.84 -14.04
CA GLY A 202 25.28 -2.31 -15.27
C GLY A 202 24.56 -1.83 -16.54
N SER A 203 24.88 -2.47 -17.68
CA SER A 203 24.27 -2.14 -18.97
C SER A 203 22.78 -2.46 -18.98
N LEU A 204 21.97 -1.41 -19.15
CA LEU A 204 20.51 -1.45 -19.17
C LEU A 204 19.98 -1.46 -20.60
N ALA A 205 19.38 -2.58 -20.99
CA ALA A 205 18.67 -2.70 -22.26
C ALA A 205 17.14 -2.67 -22.03
N PRO A 206 16.34 -2.17 -22.99
CA PRO A 206 14.89 -2.34 -22.96
C PRO A 206 14.51 -3.82 -22.75
N GLY A 207 13.61 -4.09 -21.79
CA GLY A 207 13.26 -5.46 -21.41
C GLY A 207 14.20 -6.08 -20.36
N SER A 208 15.10 -5.30 -19.74
CA SER A 208 15.80 -5.71 -18.52
C SER A 208 14.83 -5.76 -17.35
N HIS A 209 14.87 -6.85 -16.58
CA HIS A 209 14.01 -7.06 -15.42
C HIS A 209 14.85 -7.00 -14.15
N PHE A 210 14.35 -6.31 -13.14
CA PHE A 210 14.97 -6.19 -11.84
C PHE A 210 14.01 -6.70 -10.77
N LEU A 211 14.57 -7.34 -9.77
CA LEU A 211 13.88 -7.74 -8.57
C LEU A 211 14.39 -6.87 -7.43
N GLY A 212 13.50 -6.09 -6.83
CA GLY A 212 13.74 -5.37 -5.58
C GLY A 212 13.23 -6.19 -4.41
N ARG A 213 14.05 -6.33 -3.37
CA ARG A 213 13.75 -7.04 -2.13
C ARG A 213 13.97 -6.11 -0.94
N PHE A 214 13.00 -6.04 -0.04
CA PHE A 214 13.15 -5.39 1.26
C PHE A 214 12.23 -6.03 2.29
N GLN A 215 12.73 -6.24 3.53
CA GLN A 215 11.99 -6.82 4.66
C GLN A 215 11.27 -8.15 4.32
N ASP A 216 9.94 -8.20 4.29
CA ASP A 216 9.11 -9.35 3.89
C ASP A 216 8.40 -9.13 2.54
N ARG A 217 8.84 -8.15 1.75
CA ARG A 217 8.26 -7.83 0.45
C ARG A 217 9.18 -8.28 -0.69
N MET A 218 8.64 -9.09 -1.58
CA MET A 218 9.29 -9.61 -2.80
C MET A 218 8.56 -9.02 -4.02
N GLY A 219 9.13 -7.99 -4.65
CA GLY A 219 8.44 -7.35 -5.78
C GLY A 219 7.12 -6.68 -5.37
N LEU A 220 6.01 -7.06 -6.02
CA LEU A 220 4.65 -6.50 -5.79
C LEU A 220 3.78 -7.38 -4.88
N GLU A 221 4.29 -8.50 -4.37
CA GLU A 221 3.53 -9.41 -3.52
C GLU A 221 4.05 -9.35 -2.08
N LEU A 222 3.12 -9.19 -1.14
CA LEU A 222 3.37 -9.39 0.29
C LEU A 222 3.63 -10.89 0.50
N GLN A 223 4.76 -11.25 1.09
CA GLN A 223 5.17 -12.66 1.21
C GLN A 223 4.36 -13.37 2.32
N GLU A 224 3.08 -13.64 2.06
CA GLU A 224 2.22 -14.43 2.97
C GLU A 224 1.81 -15.80 2.39
N THR A 225 2.09 -16.10 1.12
CA THR A 225 1.86 -17.45 0.59
C THR A 225 2.99 -18.40 0.99
N SER A 226 2.71 -19.30 1.93
CA SER A 226 3.62 -20.33 2.46
C SER A 226 4.35 -21.16 1.39
N CYS A 227 3.77 -21.26 0.18
CA CYS A 227 4.26 -22.03 -0.96
C CYS A 227 5.58 -21.54 -1.58
N HIS A 228 5.98 -20.28 -1.34
CA HIS A 228 7.18 -19.67 -1.95
C HIS A 228 8.27 -19.24 -0.96
N THR A 229 8.13 -19.65 0.31
CA THR A 229 9.07 -19.31 1.40
C THR A 229 10.49 -19.78 1.14
N VAL A 230 10.66 -20.92 0.46
CA VAL A 230 11.97 -21.49 0.13
C VAL A 230 12.67 -20.67 -0.96
N GLU A 231 11.93 -20.23 -1.96
CA GLU A 231 12.41 -19.39 -3.06
C GLU A 231 12.82 -18.01 -2.56
N ALA A 232 11.99 -17.38 -1.72
CA ALA A 232 12.30 -16.10 -1.11
C ALA A 232 13.53 -16.17 -0.21
N ARG A 233 13.61 -17.20 0.66
CA ARG A 233 14.80 -17.45 1.47
C ARG A 233 16.06 -17.59 0.61
N ARG A 234 15.96 -18.24 -0.55
CA ARG A 234 17.09 -18.39 -1.46
C ARG A 234 17.54 -17.06 -2.06
N VAL A 235 16.60 -16.16 -2.36
CA VAL A 235 16.89 -14.78 -2.80
C VAL A 235 17.60 -14.01 -1.69
N ASP A 236 17.10 -14.12 -0.46
CA ASP A 236 17.69 -13.45 0.70
C ASP A 236 19.12 -13.95 0.97
N GLU A 237 19.36 -15.25 0.91
CA GLU A 237 20.72 -15.83 1.01
C GLU A 237 21.69 -15.27 -0.04
N VAL A 238 21.21 -15.07 -1.28
CA VAL A 238 22.03 -14.53 -2.38
C VAL A 238 22.34 -13.05 -2.14
N PHE A 239 21.39 -12.27 -1.63
CA PHE A 239 21.64 -10.87 -1.32
C PHE A 239 22.48 -10.67 -0.05
N GLU A 240 22.24 -11.42 1.02
CA GLU A 240 23.11 -11.43 2.22
C GLU A 240 24.56 -11.77 1.86
N ALA A 241 24.76 -12.81 1.04
CA ALA A 241 26.09 -13.21 0.59
C ALA A 241 26.79 -12.10 -0.21
N ALA A 242 26.03 -11.33 -1.00
CA ALA A 242 26.57 -10.27 -1.85
C ALA A 242 26.81 -8.95 -1.10
N PHE A 243 25.93 -8.57 -0.17
CA PHE A 243 25.94 -7.24 0.45
C PHE A 243 26.41 -7.22 1.92
N GLU A 244 26.29 -8.32 2.67
CA GLU A 244 26.61 -8.34 4.11
C GLU A 244 27.91 -9.08 4.46
N ARG A 245 28.38 -10.02 3.63
CA ARG A 245 29.57 -10.85 3.92
C ARG A 245 30.79 -10.61 3.00
N PRO A 246 31.28 -9.38 2.79
CA PRO A 246 32.45 -9.15 1.95
C PRO A 246 33.79 -9.61 2.56
N GLU A 247 33.87 -9.92 3.87
CA GLU A 247 35.17 -10.08 4.57
C GLU A 247 35.70 -11.51 4.73
N ARG A 248 34.95 -12.57 4.40
CA ARG A 248 35.39 -13.97 4.70
C ARG A 248 36.36 -14.58 3.69
N LEU A 249 36.58 -13.98 2.53
CA LEU A 249 37.53 -14.45 1.52
C LEU A 249 38.40 -13.27 1.15
N GLY A 250 39.66 -13.24 1.58
CA GLY A 250 40.64 -12.16 1.37
C GLY A 250 41.02 -11.86 -0.09
N PHE A 251 40.11 -12.09 -1.03
CA PHE A 251 40.16 -11.57 -2.40
C PHE A 251 39.34 -10.28 -2.46
N THR A 252 40.04 -9.19 -2.75
CA THR A 252 39.44 -7.92 -3.12
C THR A 252 38.41 -8.09 -4.23
N GLN A 253 37.18 -7.66 -3.92
CA GLN A 253 36.08 -7.25 -4.80
C GLN A 253 36.45 -7.09 -6.29
N GLY A 254 35.81 -7.86 -7.15
CA GLY A 254 35.89 -7.62 -8.60
C GLY A 254 34.90 -8.42 -9.44
N LEU A 255 34.51 -9.61 -9.00
CA LEU A 255 33.59 -10.47 -9.75
C LEU A 255 32.41 -10.90 -8.87
N ASN A 256 31.20 -10.72 -9.39
CA ASN A 256 30.00 -11.19 -8.74
C ASN A 256 29.99 -12.73 -8.74
N LEU A 257 30.06 -13.36 -7.56
CA LEU A 257 30.06 -14.83 -7.43
C LEU A 257 28.76 -15.47 -7.98
N HIS A 258 27.69 -14.69 -8.09
CA HIS A 258 26.38 -15.10 -8.60
C HIS A 258 26.18 -14.73 -10.07
N TRP A 259 27.24 -14.48 -10.83
CA TRP A 259 27.14 -14.14 -12.26
C TRP A 259 26.42 -15.22 -13.07
N GLY A 260 26.53 -16.50 -12.70
CA GLY A 260 25.88 -17.64 -13.36
C GLY A 260 24.43 -17.89 -12.92
N ASN A 261 23.93 -17.18 -11.92
CA ASN A 261 22.59 -17.36 -11.38
C ASN A 261 21.53 -16.68 -12.26
N ALA A 262 20.28 -17.11 -12.08
CA ALA A 262 19.12 -16.43 -12.68
C ALA A 262 18.90 -15.02 -12.11
N LEU A 263 19.28 -14.79 -10.85
CA LEU A 263 19.30 -13.50 -10.18
C LEU A 263 20.75 -13.11 -9.89
N THR A 264 21.18 -11.96 -10.41
CA THR A 264 22.50 -11.39 -10.15
C THR A 264 22.36 -10.13 -9.32
N PRO A 265 22.86 -10.08 -8.07
CA PRO A 265 22.83 -8.88 -7.23
C PRO A 265 23.53 -7.70 -7.91
N CYS A 266 22.94 -6.50 -7.83
CA CYS A 266 23.47 -5.31 -8.49
C CYS A 266 23.79 -4.19 -7.52
N ALA A 267 22.79 -3.74 -6.75
CA ALA A 267 22.94 -2.58 -5.87
C ALA A 267 21.97 -2.66 -4.69
N ALA A 268 22.30 -1.99 -3.59
CA ALA A 268 21.36 -1.68 -2.51
C ALA A 268 20.96 -0.20 -2.63
N LEU A 269 19.67 0.07 -2.70
CA LEU A 269 19.11 1.40 -2.93
C LEU A 269 18.43 1.89 -1.65
N THR A 270 18.75 3.10 -1.20
CA THR A 270 18.04 3.76 -0.11
C THR A 270 16.70 4.28 -0.64
N VAL A 271 15.59 3.73 -0.14
CA VAL A 271 14.23 4.10 -0.55
C VAL A 271 13.40 4.40 0.69
N ARG A 272 12.62 5.46 0.63
CA ARG A 272 11.71 5.87 1.72
C ARG A 272 10.43 5.04 1.64
N VAL A 273 10.24 4.15 2.61
CA VAL A 273 9.13 3.17 2.64
C VAL A 273 8.63 2.95 4.05
N TYR A 274 7.40 2.46 4.18
CA TYR A 274 6.85 2.03 5.46
C TYR A 274 7.34 0.64 5.84
N SER A 275 7.93 0.51 7.02
CA SER A 275 8.12 -0.78 7.71
C SER A 275 6.82 -1.19 8.40
N ASP A 276 6.49 -2.48 8.36
CA ASP A 276 5.27 -3.03 8.97
C ASP A 276 5.62 -3.91 10.17
N ALA A 277 5.11 -3.55 11.35
CA ALA A 277 5.28 -4.31 12.58
C ALA A 277 3.92 -4.73 13.12
N ARG A 278 3.71 -6.04 13.30
CA ARG A 278 2.48 -6.62 13.85
C ARG A 278 2.76 -7.22 15.23
N ASN A 279 1.96 -6.87 16.21
CA ASN A 279 2.09 -7.32 17.58
C ASN A 279 0.80 -8.02 18.03
N VAL A 280 0.92 -9.18 18.67
CA VAL A 280 -0.22 -9.86 19.30
C VAL A 280 -0.48 -9.19 20.65
N LEU A 281 -1.74 -8.82 20.91
CA LEU A 281 -2.13 -8.03 22.09
C LEU A 281 -2.60 -8.88 23.28
N SER A 282 -2.41 -10.20 23.21
CA SER A 282 -2.75 -11.12 24.30
C SER A 282 -2.07 -10.70 25.60
N GLY A 283 -2.86 -10.55 26.66
CA GLY A 283 -2.37 -10.06 27.96
C GLY A 283 -2.21 -8.54 28.07
N ILE A 284 -2.31 -7.78 26.97
CA ILE A 284 -2.43 -6.31 27.01
C ILE A 284 -3.91 -5.94 27.07
N ILE A 285 -4.70 -6.33 26.07
CA ILE A 285 -6.12 -5.99 25.96
C ILE A 285 -7.01 -6.83 26.90
N ASP A 286 -6.56 -8.04 27.25
CA ASP A 286 -7.30 -8.97 28.12
C ASP A 286 -7.09 -8.70 29.62
N SER A 287 -6.11 -7.87 29.97
CA SER A 287 -5.79 -7.57 31.37
C SER A 287 -6.81 -6.60 31.98
N HIS A 288 -7.43 -7.00 33.09
CA HIS A 288 -8.44 -6.20 33.79
C HIS A 288 -7.86 -4.90 34.37
N ASP A 289 -6.56 -4.88 34.68
CA ASP A 289 -5.88 -3.67 35.18
C ASP A 289 -5.67 -2.66 34.05
N ASN A 290 -5.33 -3.14 32.86
CA ASN A 290 -5.18 -2.32 31.66
C ASN A 290 -6.52 -1.75 31.19
N LEU A 291 -7.59 -2.54 31.24
CA LEU A 291 -8.93 -2.08 30.90
C LEU A 291 -9.46 -1.00 31.86
N ARG A 292 -9.12 -1.09 33.16
CA ARG A 292 -9.38 -0.02 34.13
C ARG A 292 -8.57 1.22 33.84
N LYS A 293 -7.29 1.07 33.52
CA LYS A 293 -6.41 2.18 33.15
C LYS A 293 -6.89 2.92 31.90
N LEU A 294 -7.39 2.18 30.90
CA LEU A 294 -7.92 2.73 29.65
C LEU A 294 -9.06 3.74 29.87
N GLN A 295 -9.90 3.54 30.90
CA GLN A 295 -10.96 4.47 31.27
C GLN A 295 -10.41 5.84 31.72
N ASP A 296 -9.39 5.84 32.57
CA ASP A 296 -8.73 7.06 33.05
C ASP A 296 -7.97 7.76 31.92
N GLU A 297 -7.22 7.00 31.11
CA GLU A 297 -6.49 7.55 29.96
C GLU A 297 -7.44 8.11 28.88
N PHE A 298 -8.62 7.51 28.71
CA PHE A 298 -9.66 8.04 27.83
C PHE A 298 -10.13 9.43 28.27
N LEU A 299 -10.43 9.62 29.55
CA LEU A 299 -10.84 10.93 30.07
C LEU A 299 -9.72 11.97 29.90
N LYS A 300 -8.47 11.60 30.18
CA LYS A 300 -7.31 12.49 30.00
C LYS A 300 -7.13 12.90 28.54
N ALA A 301 -7.17 11.95 27.60
CA ALA A 301 -7.08 12.22 26.17
C ALA A 301 -8.26 13.06 25.65
N LEU A 302 -9.48 12.79 26.13
CA LEU A 302 -10.68 13.54 25.75
C LEU A 302 -10.60 14.99 26.23
N VAL A 303 -10.24 15.22 27.49
CA VAL A 303 -10.05 16.57 28.03
C VAL A 303 -9.01 17.34 27.23
N TRP A 304 -7.89 16.71 26.91
CA TRP A 304 -6.83 17.32 26.11
C TRP A 304 -7.34 17.71 24.70
N LEU A 305 -8.08 16.82 24.03
CA LEU A 305 -8.67 17.08 22.71
C LEU A 305 -9.74 18.18 22.74
N LEU A 306 -10.57 18.24 23.78
CA LEU A 306 -11.57 19.29 23.97
C LEU A 306 -10.91 20.67 24.14
N LEU A 307 -9.89 20.77 24.99
CA LEU A 307 -9.13 22.01 25.18
C LEU A 307 -8.43 22.44 23.88
N ARG A 308 -7.82 21.50 23.17
CA ARG A 308 -7.20 21.75 21.87
C ARG A 308 -8.20 22.23 20.83
N TYR A 309 -9.39 21.61 20.76
CA TYR A 309 -10.46 22.02 19.85
C TYR A 309 -10.84 23.49 20.08
N CYS A 310 -11.01 23.90 21.34
CA CYS A 310 -11.32 25.29 21.68
C CYS A 310 -10.23 26.26 21.18
N VAL A 311 -8.95 25.93 21.38
CA VAL A 311 -7.82 26.73 20.87
C VAL A 311 -7.82 26.82 19.34
N GLN A 312 -8.05 25.70 18.65
CA GLN A 312 -8.10 25.67 17.19
C GLN A 312 -9.26 26.50 16.63
N LYS A 313 -10.44 26.38 17.24
CA LYS A 313 -11.64 27.15 16.87
C LYS A 313 -11.40 28.65 17.03
N HIS A 314 -10.81 29.06 18.15
CA HIS A 314 -10.47 30.46 18.40
C HIS A 314 -9.44 30.99 17.39
N LYS A 315 -8.38 30.23 17.11
CA LYS A 315 -7.39 30.59 16.08
C LYS A 315 -8.06 30.73 14.72
N GLY A 316 -8.89 29.76 14.30
CA GLY A 316 -9.63 29.81 13.03
C GLY A 316 -10.57 31.01 12.90
N PHE A 317 -11.22 31.44 13.99
CA PHE A 317 -12.05 32.64 14.01
C PHE A 317 -11.24 33.93 13.82
N LEU A 318 -10.02 33.99 14.36
CA LEU A 318 -9.13 35.15 14.26
C LEU A 318 -8.64 35.40 12.82
N TRP A 319 -8.50 34.35 12.00
CA TRP A 319 -8.20 34.46 10.56
C TRP A 319 -9.44 34.74 9.68
N SER A 320 -10.65 34.56 10.22
CA SER A 320 -11.92 34.81 9.52
C SER A 320 -12.52 36.21 9.80
N GLY A 321 -11.94 36.95 10.74
CA GLY A 321 -12.50 38.22 11.26
C GLY A 321 -11.93 39.51 10.65
N GLU A 322 -10.92 39.43 9.79
CA GLU A 322 -10.36 40.60 9.07
C GLU A 322 -10.91 40.73 7.64
N GLU A 323 -12.24 40.88 7.47
CA GLU A 323 -12.82 41.43 6.22
C GLU A 323 -13.94 42.46 6.50
N GLY A 324 -13.55 43.75 6.43
CA GLY A 324 -14.37 44.91 5.99
C GLY A 324 -15.08 45.76 7.07
N PRO A 325 -15.31 47.09 6.86
CA PRO A 325 -15.38 47.78 5.56
C PRO A 325 -14.60 49.12 5.44
N GLY A 326 -14.06 49.39 4.24
CA GLY A 326 -13.47 50.71 3.90
C GLY A 326 -13.13 50.82 2.43
N ALA A 327 -14.10 51.26 1.61
CA ALA A 327 -13.93 51.52 0.19
C ALA A 327 -13.12 52.81 -0.07
N GLY A 328 -12.16 52.74 -0.99
CA GLY A 328 -11.45 53.92 -1.51
C GLY A 328 -10.23 53.53 -2.37
N GLY A 329 -10.45 53.25 -3.65
CA GLY A 329 -9.45 52.62 -4.52
C GLY A 329 -8.33 53.51 -5.06
N ARG A 330 -7.26 52.86 -5.52
CA ARG A 330 -6.67 53.01 -6.88
C ARG A 330 -5.54 51.99 -7.12
N LYS A 331 -5.83 51.12 -8.10
CA LYS A 331 -5.00 50.26 -8.97
C LYS A 331 -3.46 50.36 -8.88
N SER A 332 -2.78 49.20 -8.89
CA SER A 332 -1.82 48.73 -9.92
C SER A 332 -1.42 47.26 -9.64
N GLN A 333 -1.94 46.28 -10.39
CA GLN A 333 -1.29 45.55 -11.50
C GLN A 333 -0.28 44.46 -11.09
N SER A 334 -0.68 43.18 -11.15
CA SER A 334 -0.01 42.16 -11.99
C SER A 334 -0.73 40.79 -11.94
N SER A 335 -1.48 40.47 -12.99
CA SER A 335 -1.49 39.13 -13.60
C SER A 335 -2.31 39.19 -14.90
N THR A 336 -1.62 39.20 -16.03
CA THR A 336 -2.20 38.87 -17.32
C THR A 336 -1.43 37.68 -17.85
N PHE A 337 -2.09 36.52 -17.78
CA PHE A 337 -1.69 35.29 -18.43
C PHE A 337 -1.77 35.50 -19.95
N ALA A 338 -0.67 35.28 -20.66
CA ALA A 338 -0.66 35.10 -22.11
C ALA A 338 -0.63 33.60 -22.40
N GLN A 339 -1.53 33.18 -23.28
CA GLN A 339 -1.68 31.83 -23.82
C GLN A 339 -0.47 31.44 -24.68
N THR A 340 -0.05 30.17 -24.58
CA THR A 340 0.45 29.43 -25.75
C THR A 340 0.01 27.97 -25.66
N THR A 341 -0.46 27.51 -26.82
CA THR A 341 -1.10 26.25 -27.20
C THR A 341 -0.26 24.98 -27.01
N SER A 342 -0.89 23.91 -26.52
CA SER A 342 -0.62 22.53 -26.97
C SER A 342 -1.83 21.62 -26.71
N ASN A 343 -2.26 20.95 -27.79
CA ASN A 343 -3.48 20.17 -27.94
C ASN A 343 -3.55 18.92 -27.05
N GLN A 344 -4.67 18.71 -26.35
CA GLN A 344 -5.14 17.40 -25.89
C GLN A 344 -6.33 16.96 -26.76
N PRO A 345 -6.43 15.68 -27.18
CA PRO A 345 -7.60 15.20 -27.89
C PRO A 345 -8.74 14.88 -26.91
N LEU A 346 -9.94 15.30 -27.29
CA LEU A 346 -11.22 15.13 -26.59
C LEU A 346 -11.52 13.66 -26.23
N ARG A 347 -12.06 13.44 -25.03
CA ARG A 347 -13.08 12.41 -24.79
C ARG A 347 -14.30 13.04 -24.11
N PRO A 348 -15.52 12.66 -24.52
CA PRO A 348 -16.75 13.34 -24.13
C PRO A 348 -17.16 12.97 -22.72
N SER A 349 -17.72 13.98 -22.06
CA SER A 349 -18.47 13.85 -20.82
C SER A 349 -19.81 13.14 -21.10
N TRP A 350 -20.26 12.32 -20.15
CA TRP A 350 -21.60 12.30 -19.54
C TRP A 350 -21.82 10.94 -18.85
N TRP A 351 -21.97 10.96 -17.52
CA TRP A 351 -23.08 10.39 -16.74
C TRP A 351 -22.72 10.34 -15.26
N ASN A 352 -23.44 11.12 -14.43
CA ASN A 352 -23.63 10.81 -13.01
C ASN A 352 -24.59 9.62 -12.91
N PRO A 353 -24.39 8.74 -11.92
CA PRO A 353 -25.50 8.48 -11.02
C PRO A 353 -25.09 8.40 -9.54
N THR A 354 -26.06 8.80 -8.74
CA THR A 354 -26.17 8.71 -7.28
C THR A 354 -26.17 7.27 -6.74
N PHE A 355 -25.47 7.07 -5.61
CA PHE A 355 -25.74 6.17 -4.48
C PHE A 355 -26.55 4.87 -4.71
N ARG A 356 -25.93 3.72 -4.43
CA ARG A 356 -26.44 2.73 -3.45
C ARG A 356 -25.39 1.66 -3.11
N GLN A 357 -25.46 1.27 -1.85
CA GLN A 357 -24.66 0.31 -1.10
C GLN A 357 -25.27 -1.09 -1.24
N ASP A 358 -24.45 -2.10 -0.93
CA ASP A 358 -24.75 -3.51 -0.63
C ASP A 358 -24.31 -4.56 -1.67
N SER A 359 -23.51 -5.51 -1.16
CA SER A 359 -23.39 -6.95 -1.51
C SER A 359 -22.00 -7.43 -1.97
N SER A 360 -21.25 -7.91 -0.98
CA SER A 360 -20.43 -9.13 -0.88
C SER A 360 -20.27 -10.12 -2.06
N SER A 361 -19.00 -10.47 -2.34
CA SER A 361 -18.49 -11.82 -2.68
C SER A 361 -16.95 -11.81 -2.52
N LEU A 362 -16.39 -12.46 -1.49
CA LEU A 362 -15.85 -13.82 -1.46
C LEU A 362 -14.89 -14.18 -2.61
N THR A 363 -13.62 -13.77 -2.46
CA THR A 363 -12.39 -14.61 -2.53
C THR A 363 -11.17 -13.75 -2.85
N SER A 364 -10.40 -13.40 -1.82
CA SER A 364 -8.99 -13.02 -1.95
C SER A 364 -8.34 -13.25 -0.59
N PHE A 365 -7.41 -14.21 -0.55
CA PHE A 365 -6.77 -14.67 0.67
C PHE A 365 -5.77 -13.64 1.22
N GLY A 366 -5.81 -13.44 2.54
CA GLY A 366 -4.71 -12.91 3.34
C GLY A 366 -4.65 -11.39 3.52
N ASP A 367 -5.77 -10.73 3.84
CA ASP A 367 -5.71 -9.43 4.51
C ASP A 367 -6.70 -9.44 5.67
N TRP A 368 -6.18 -9.37 6.89
CA TRP A 368 -6.94 -9.45 8.14
C TRP A 368 -7.74 -8.15 8.31
N SER A 369 -9.00 -8.19 7.89
CA SER A 369 -9.94 -7.09 8.06
C SER A 369 -10.88 -7.35 9.23
N ASP A 370 -11.46 -6.29 9.77
CA ASP A 370 -12.21 -6.28 11.04
C ASP A 370 -13.57 -7.03 11.01
N GLU A 371 -13.88 -7.80 9.96
CA GLU A 371 -15.24 -8.22 9.59
C GLU A 371 -15.36 -9.68 9.07
N ASP A 372 -14.72 -10.68 9.69
CA ASP A 372 -14.83 -12.09 9.23
C ASP A 372 -15.50 -13.06 10.24
N ASP A 373 -16.83 -13.08 10.28
CA ASP A 373 -17.60 -14.17 10.94
C ASP A 373 -17.93 -15.27 9.89
N LEU A 374 -17.08 -16.31 9.80
CA LEU A 374 -17.17 -17.27 8.70
C LEU A 374 -16.88 -18.74 9.06
N PHE A 375 -17.42 -19.25 10.18
CA PHE A 375 -17.61 -20.71 10.38
C PHE A 375 -18.82 -21.04 11.28
N GLY A 376 -20.02 -21.03 10.71
CA GLY A 376 -21.15 -21.80 11.24
C GLY A 376 -21.04 -23.28 10.82
N PRO A 377 -21.41 -24.25 11.67
CA PRO A 377 -21.21 -25.67 11.36
C PRO A 377 -22.22 -26.17 10.31
N GLN A 378 -21.73 -26.66 9.16
CA GLN A 378 -22.55 -27.43 8.21
C GLN A 378 -22.30 -28.94 8.31
N PRO A 379 -23.35 -29.78 8.28
CA PRO A 379 -23.25 -31.23 8.44
C PRO A 379 -22.81 -31.94 7.16
N ALA A 380 -22.07 -33.04 7.34
CA ALA A 380 -21.51 -33.87 6.27
C ALA A 380 -22.55 -34.38 5.25
N ARG A 381 -22.32 -34.13 3.96
CA ARG A 381 -23.14 -34.70 2.86
C ARG A 381 -22.51 -35.97 2.28
N ARG A 382 -23.29 -37.05 2.35
CA ARG A 382 -23.07 -38.36 1.69
C ARG A 382 -23.13 -38.24 0.17
N THR A 383 -22.24 -38.97 -0.49
CA THR A 383 -22.25 -39.26 -1.93
C THR A 383 -23.46 -40.12 -2.29
N VAL A 384 -24.26 -39.71 -3.27
CA VAL A 384 -25.24 -40.57 -3.94
C VAL A 384 -24.98 -40.51 -5.44
N ALA A 385 -24.63 -41.66 -6.00
CA ALA A 385 -24.55 -41.91 -7.43
C ALA A 385 -25.95 -42.11 -8.01
N LEU A 386 -26.23 -41.62 -9.22
CA LEU A 386 -27.37 -42.10 -10.00
C LEU A 386 -27.07 -42.20 -11.51
N VAL A 387 -26.85 -43.46 -11.90
CA VAL A 387 -27.24 -44.22 -13.10
C VAL A 387 -27.96 -43.49 -14.25
N THR A 388 -27.44 -43.79 -15.45
CA THR A 388 -27.94 -43.57 -16.82
C THR A 388 -29.28 -44.23 -17.15
N ALA A 389 -30.13 -43.57 -17.95
CA ALA A 389 -31.19 -44.22 -18.73
C ALA A 389 -31.46 -43.48 -20.06
N GLU A 390 -31.86 -44.27 -21.06
CA GLU A 390 -31.78 -44.05 -22.51
C GLU A 390 -32.93 -43.23 -23.14
N ALA A 391 -32.71 -42.88 -24.42
CA ALA A 391 -33.56 -42.14 -25.38
C ALA A 391 -34.91 -42.86 -25.70
N GLN A 392 -35.96 -42.30 -26.33
CA GLN A 392 -36.10 -41.47 -27.55
C GLN A 392 -37.64 -41.24 -27.84
N PRO A 393 -38.15 -40.75 -29.01
CA PRO A 393 -38.40 -39.37 -29.45
C PRO A 393 -39.87 -39.02 -29.84
N GLY A 394 -40.17 -37.73 -30.10
CA GLY A 394 -41.41 -37.31 -30.77
C GLY A 394 -41.44 -35.85 -31.26
N LEU A 395 -41.41 -35.70 -32.59
CA LEU A 395 -41.87 -34.58 -33.44
C LEU A 395 -41.09 -33.24 -33.60
N ALA A 396 -40.40 -33.22 -34.75
CA ALA A 396 -40.42 -32.22 -35.83
C ALA A 396 -39.70 -30.87 -35.67
N ALA A 397 -38.66 -30.74 -36.49
CA ALA A 397 -37.71 -29.65 -36.63
C ALA A 397 -38.21 -28.51 -37.54
N LEU A 398 -37.76 -27.28 -37.23
CA LEU A 398 -37.49 -26.23 -38.20
C LEU A 398 -36.18 -25.51 -37.82
N GLN A 399 -35.15 -25.83 -38.60
CA GLN A 399 -33.81 -25.22 -38.72
C GLN A 399 -33.93 -23.80 -39.36
N THR A 400 -33.10 -22.78 -39.17
CA THR A 400 -31.83 -22.53 -38.43
C THR A 400 -31.60 -21.00 -38.44
N GLY A 401 -31.00 -20.46 -37.39
CA GLY A 401 -30.24 -19.20 -37.41
C GLY A 401 -29.19 -19.25 -36.29
N ALA A 402 -27.92 -19.32 -36.66
CA ALA A 402 -26.81 -19.69 -35.78
C ALA A 402 -26.53 -18.70 -34.63
N SER A 403 -26.56 -19.19 -33.39
CA SER A 403 -26.02 -18.52 -32.20
C SER A 403 -24.61 -19.05 -31.89
N LEU A 404 -23.70 -18.13 -31.59
CA LEU A 404 -22.32 -18.39 -31.17
C LEU A 404 -22.28 -19.13 -29.82
N PRO A 405 -21.23 -19.93 -29.53
CA PRO A 405 -21.06 -20.53 -28.21
C PRO A 405 -20.81 -19.43 -27.17
N GLY A 406 -21.69 -19.32 -26.15
CA GLY A 406 -21.48 -18.44 -25.00
C GLY A 406 -22.56 -17.38 -24.70
N SER A 407 -23.75 -17.41 -25.30
CA SER A 407 -24.85 -16.52 -24.88
C SER A 407 -25.83 -17.23 -23.94
N VAL A 408 -25.98 -16.74 -22.71
CA VAL A 408 -27.10 -17.07 -21.81
C VAL A 408 -28.02 -15.85 -21.74
N GLU A 409 -29.27 -16.02 -22.14
CA GLU A 409 -30.35 -15.06 -21.93
C GLU A 409 -30.82 -15.15 -20.47
N MET A 410 -30.95 -14.00 -19.79
CA MET A 410 -31.50 -13.92 -18.43
C MET A 410 -33.01 -13.73 -18.50
N ASP A 411 -33.75 -14.81 -18.25
CA ASP A 411 -35.18 -14.72 -17.89
C ASP A 411 -35.42 -15.26 -16.47
N SER A 412 -35.83 -14.31 -15.62
CA SER A 412 -36.78 -14.42 -14.51
C SER A 412 -36.75 -15.67 -13.61
N LEU A 413 -36.22 -15.53 -12.39
CA LEU A 413 -36.75 -16.22 -11.20
C LEU A 413 -36.46 -15.40 -9.92
N PHE A 414 -37.35 -14.47 -9.60
CA PHE A 414 -37.49 -13.90 -8.26
C PHE A 414 -38.92 -14.17 -7.80
N GLU A 415 -39.14 -15.35 -7.22
CA GLU A 415 -40.33 -15.61 -6.41
C GLU A 415 -40.07 -16.87 -5.56
N ASN A 416 -40.32 -16.70 -4.26
CA ASN A 416 -40.48 -17.72 -3.20
C ASN A 416 -39.44 -17.67 -2.06
N MET A 417 -39.81 -16.83 -1.11
CA MET A 417 -39.48 -16.85 0.31
C MET A 417 -39.68 -18.24 0.95
N ALA A 418 -38.75 -18.66 1.81
CA ALA A 418 -39.01 -19.63 2.87
C ALA A 418 -38.22 -19.26 4.14
N LEU A 419 -38.89 -18.47 4.98
CA LEU A 419 -38.61 -18.29 6.41
C LEU A 419 -38.82 -19.63 7.13
N SER A 420 -37.80 -20.49 7.20
CA SER A 420 -37.87 -21.70 8.02
C SER A 420 -36.49 -22.32 8.27
N ALA A 421 -35.62 -21.63 9.02
CA ALA A 421 -34.41 -22.26 9.55
C ALA A 421 -33.76 -21.50 10.73
N LEU A 422 -34.51 -21.04 11.73
CA LEU A 422 -33.94 -20.73 13.05
C LEU A 422 -34.93 -21.10 14.17
N GLN A 423 -34.51 -22.02 15.05
CA GLN A 423 -35.24 -22.38 16.27
C GLN A 423 -35.08 -21.26 17.32
N PRO A 424 -36.17 -20.77 17.94
CA PRO A 424 -36.09 -19.88 19.08
C PRO A 424 -35.80 -20.65 20.37
N LEU A 425 -34.80 -20.21 21.14
CA LEU A 425 -34.60 -20.62 22.53
C LEU A 425 -35.81 -20.16 23.38
N GLN A 426 -36.43 -21.10 24.08
CA GLN A 426 -37.51 -20.85 25.05
C GLN A 426 -36.99 -20.12 26.30
N PRO A 427 -37.63 -19.04 26.76
CA PRO A 427 -37.59 -18.63 28.15
C PRO A 427 -38.67 -19.38 28.95
N LEU A 428 -38.26 -19.99 30.06
CA LEU A 428 -39.16 -20.53 31.09
C LEU A 428 -40.12 -19.43 31.57
N GLY A 429 -41.41 -19.68 31.40
CA GLY A 429 -42.49 -18.79 31.81
C GLY A 429 -42.70 -18.78 33.33
N LEU A 430 -42.74 -17.57 33.88
CA LEU A 430 -43.62 -17.24 35.01
C LEU A 430 -44.36 -15.95 34.62
N GLY A 431 -45.64 -16.11 34.28
CA GLY A 431 -46.50 -15.02 33.88
C GLY A 431 -47.01 -14.21 35.06
N ILE A 432 -47.04 -12.89 34.88
CA ILE A 432 -47.91 -11.98 35.63
C ILE A 432 -48.42 -10.93 34.63
N GLY A 433 -49.71 -10.60 34.75
CA GLY A 433 -50.58 -10.11 33.67
C GLY A 433 -50.27 -8.74 33.10
N MET A 434 -50.62 -8.61 31.82
CA MET A 434 -50.79 -7.33 31.12
C MET A 434 -51.97 -6.54 31.72
N PRO A 435 -51.84 -5.22 31.96
CA PRO A 435 -52.98 -4.33 31.86
C PRO A 435 -53.04 -3.65 30.48
N ALA A 436 -54.23 -3.16 30.21
CA ALA A 436 -54.79 -2.76 28.93
C ALA A 436 -54.06 -1.61 28.22
N VAL A 437 -54.21 -1.61 26.89
CA VAL A 437 -53.96 -0.49 25.99
C VAL A 437 -54.95 0.63 26.35
N ASP A 438 -54.46 1.67 27.03
CA ASP A 438 -55.20 2.91 27.18
C ASP A 438 -54.79 3.88 26.07
N LYS A 439 -55.76 4.24 25.22
CA LYS A 439 -55.61 5.27 24.20
C LYS A 439 -55.87 6.61 24.86
N GLY A 440 -54.81 7.42 24.95
CA GLY A 440 -54.93 8.86 25.17
C GLY A 440 -54.66 9.28 26.61
N LEU A 441 -53.42 9.66 26.87
CA LEU A 441 -53.07 10.62 27.90
C LEU A 441 -51.89 11.46 27.40
N ASN A 442 -52.02 12.76 27.61
CA ASN A 442 -51.23 13.86 27.06
C ASN A 442 -49.71 13.68 27.21
N PRO A 443 -48.89 14.12 26.23
CA PRO A 443 -47.47 14.33 26.44
C PRO A 443 -47.28 15.66 27.19
N GLU A 444 -47.70 15.69 28.45
CA GLU A 444 -47.38 16.74 29.41
C GLU A 444 -46.56 16.08 30.50
N VAL A 445 -45.25 15.91 30.25
CA VAL A 445 -44.14 15.84 31.22
C VAL A 445 -42.86 15.64 30.39
N PHE A 446 -41.88 16.51 30.60
CA PHE A 446 -40.68 16.79 29.77
C PHE A 446 -40.89 17.59 28.49
N ARG A 447 -41.72 18.63 28.57
CA ARG A 447 -41.45 19.88 27.84
C ARG A 447 -40.93 20.90 28.85
N GLU A 448 -39.64 20.81 29.17
CA GLU A 448 -38.99 22.01 29.70
C GLU A 448 -39.09 23.07 28.59
N SER A 449 -39.61 24.23 28.97
CA SER A 449 -39.60 25.43 28.14
C SER A 449 -38.17 25.70 27.65
N PRO A 450 -37.95 26.50 26.58
CA PRO A 450 -36.62 27.02 26.26
C PRO A 450 -36.22 28.03 27.34
N GLY A 451 -35.97 27.53 28.54
CA GLY A 451 -35.35 28.26 29.63
C GLY A 451 -33.93 28.53 29.18
N SER A 452 -33.56 29.80 29.15
CA SER A 452 -32.20 30.27 28.98
C SER A 452 -31.24 29.35 29.74
N LEU A 453 -30.35 28.65 29.01
CA LEU A 453 -29.16 28.04 29.60
C LEU A 453 -28.56 29.08 30.57
N PRO A 454 -28.21 28.68 31.81
CA PRO A 454 -27.63 29.62 32.76
C PRO A 454 -26.47 30.35 32.10
N GLN A 455 -26.47 31.69 32.16
CA GLN A 455 -25.31 32.48 31.72
C GLN A 455 -24.10 31.99 32.54
N LEU A 456 -23.14 31.36 31.85
CA LEU A 456 -21.88 30.97 32.47
C LEU A 456 -21.10 32.25 32.76
N ASN A 457 -20.99 32.56 34.05
CA ASN A 457 -20.13 33.64 34.52
C ASN A 457 -18.73 33.06 34.73
N PHE A 458 -17.88 33.19 33.72
CA PHE A 458 -16.47 32.84 33.86
C PHE A 458 -15.76 33.82 34.78
N SER A 459 -14.83 33.29 35.57
CA SER A 459 -14.04 34.12 36.50
C SER A 459 -12.91 34.86 35.78
N CYS A 460 -12.51 34.38 34.61
CA CYS A 460 -11.44 34.94 33.79
C CYS A 460 -11.91 35.15 32.34
N PRO A 461 -11.57 36.28 31.67
CA PRO A 461 -11.90 36.48 30.26
C PRO A 461 -11.21 35.45 29.34
N GLN A 462 -10.06 34.90 29.74
CA GLN A 462 -9.40 33.83 28.98
C GLN A 462 -10.19 32.53 28.96
N SER A 463 -11.07 32.30 29.94
CA SER A 463 -11.93 31.11 29.99
C SER A 463 -12.94 31.08 28.83
N GLU A 464 -13.27 32.23 28.24
CA GLU A 464 -14.17 32.31 27.07
C GLU A 464 -13.57 31.62 25.84
N VAL A 465 -12.24 31.63 25.70
CA VAL A 465 -11.52 30.93 24.61
C VAL A 465 -11.73 29.43 24.70
N PHE A 466 -11.83 28.89 25.91
CA PHE A 466 -11.98 27.47 26.19
C PHE A 466 -13.46 27.03 26.27
N ASN A 467 -14.40 27.87 25.86
CA ASN A 467 -15.81 27.58 25.99
C ASN A 467 -16.30 26.53 24.97
N LEU A 468 -16.98 25.48 25.45
CA LEU A 468 -17.50 24.38 24.61
C LEU A 468 -18.84 24.75 23.93
N PRO A 469 -19.14 24.27 22.71
CA PRO A 469 -20.42 24.50 22.04
C PRO A 469 -21.65 24.21 22.91
N THR A 470 -22.70 25.03 22.80
CA THR A 470 -23.91 24.92 23.64
C THR A 470 -24.64 23.58 23.49
N GLY A 471 -24.69 23.04 22.27
CA GLY A 471 -25.31 21.73 22.00
C GLY A 471 -24.58 20.54 22.66
N TRP A 472 -23.32 20.72 23.07
CA TRP A 472 -22.57 19.68 23.78
C TRP A 472 -22.85 19.70 25.29
N ARG A 473 -23.57 20.70 25.80
CA ARG A 473 -23.82 20.87 27.25
C ARG A 473 -25.11 20.20 27.71
N THR A 474 -25.96 19.78 26.79
CA THR A 474 -27.31 19.29 27.05
C THR A 474 -27.41 17.79 26.76
N ALA A 475 -26.54 17.00 27.40
CA ALA A 475 -26.65 15.55 27.33
C ALA A 475 -27.93 15.09 28.09
N PRO A 476 -28.74 14.18 27.52
CA PRO A 476 -29.98 13.69 28.13
C PRO A 476 -29.66 12.62 29.19
N LEU A 477 -28.83 12.95 30.17
CA LEU A 477 -28.34 12.02 31.19
C LEU A 477 -28.81 12.46 32.58
N LEU A 478 -29.12 11.50 33.45
CA LEU A 478 -29.55 11.76 34.82
C LEU A 478 -28.44 12.49 35.61
N PRO A 479 -28.68 13.69 36.17
CA PRO A 479 -27.66 14.47 36.89
C PRO A 479 -27.04 13.73 38.08
N SER A 480 -27.78 12.82 38.71
CA SER A 480 -27.29 11.98 39.81
C SER A 480 -26.19 11.01 39.36
N ARG A 481 -26.22 10.51 38.12
CA ARG A 481 -25.20 9.61 37.57
C ARG A 481 -23.91 10.37 37.28
N LEU A 482 -24.00 11.59 36.76
CA LEU A 482 -22.85 12.48 36.57
C LEU A 482 -22.20 12.84 37.92
N LEU A 483 -23.00 13.09 38.95
CA LEU A 483 -22.47 13.39 40.29
C LEU A 483 -21.71 12.20 40.90
N GLN A 484 -22.15 10.96 40.66
CA GLN A 484 -21.45 9.76 41.12
C GLN A 484 -20.10 9.56 40.41
N LEU A 485 -20.03 9.83 39.11
CA LEU A 485 -18.81 9.67 38.31
C LEU A 485 -17.87 10.88 38.39
N ARG A 486 -18.24 11.93 39.13
CA ARG A 486 -17.45 13.16 39.27
C ARG A 486 -16.04 12.91 39.80
N THR A 487 -15.86 11.90 40.66
CA THR A 487 -14.55 11.53 41.20
C THR A 487 -13.59 10.95 40.16
N LEU A 488 -14.09 10.52 39.00
CA LEU A 488 -13.26 10.01 37.90
C LEU A 488 -12.66 11.11 37.05
N PHE A 489 -13.18 12.35 37.12
CA PHE A 489 -12.68 13.43 36.29
C PHE A 489 -11.25 13.83 36.73
N PRO A 490 -10.26 13.82 35.81
CA PRO A 490 -8.87 14.07 36.17
C PRO A 490 -8.62 15.59 36.32
N GLU A 491 -8.99 16.16 37.47
CA GLU A 491 -8.92 17.60 37.74
C GLU A 491 -7.50 18.16 37.60
N ASP A 492 -6.50 17.48 38.15
CA ASP A 492 -5.11 17.95 38.13
C ASP A 492 -4.56 17.98 36.70
N TRP A 493 -4.91 16.97 35.90
CA TRP A 493 -4.58 16.92 34.48
C TRP A 493 -5.25 18.03 33.68
N PHE A 494 -6.52 18.32 33.96
CA PHE A 494 -7.24 19.43 33.35
C PHE A 494 -6.55 20.76 33.63
N ARG A 495 -6.24 21.06 34.90
CA ARG A 495 -5.54 22.30 35.30
C ARG A 495 -4.15 22.40 34.67
N PHE A 496 -3.42 21.29 34.59
CA PHE A 496 -2.13 21.22 33.93
C PHE A 496 -2.23 21.52 32.42
N SER A 497 -3.08 20.79 31.71
CA SER A 497 -3.28 20.93 30.26
C SER A 497 -3.81 22.31 29.88
N LEU A 498 -4.74 22.86 30.67
CA LEU A 498 -5.26 24.21 30.50
C LEU A 498 -4.16 25.27 30.64
N GLY A 499 -3.20 25.06 31.56
CA GLY A 499 -2.02 25.92 31.70
C GLY A 499 -1.12 25.92 30.47
N GLN A 500 -0.89 24.74 29.87
CA GLN A 500 -0.08 24.60 28.65
C GLN A 500 -0.75 25.29 27.45
N PHE A 501 -2.03 24.99 27.21
CA PHE A 501 -2.78 25.62 26.12
C PHE A 501 -3.01 27.12 26.32
N GLY A 502 -3.27 27.57 27.56
CA GLY A 502 -3.42 28.99 27.88
C GLY A 502 -2.17 29.80 27.57
N SER A 503 -0.98 29.25 27.85
CA SER A 503 0.30 29.86 27.50
C SER A 503 0.51 29.93 25.98
N ALA A 504 0.00 28.95 25.22
CA ALA A 504 0.12 28.91 23.76
C ALA A 504 -0.85 29.84 23.00
N VAL A 505 -1.88 30.38 23.65
CA VAL A 505 -2.87 31.30 23.07
C VAL A 505 -2.40 32.76 23.13
N GLN A 506 -1.54 33.14 24.09
CA GLN A 506 -0.97 34.49 24.22
C GLN A 506 0.50 34.44 24.68
N GLY A 507 1.39 35.09 23.92
CA GLY A 507 2.84 35.09 24.14
C GLY A 507 3.34 35.85 25.38
N GLU A 508 2.50 36.66 26.02
CA GLU A 508 2.83 37.38 27.28
C GLU A 508 1.68 37.21 28.29
N THR A 509 1.61 36.06 28.94
CA THR A 509 0.67 35.81 30.04
C THR A 509 1.32 36.15 31.38
N SER A 510 0.71 37.05 32.16
CA SER A 510 1.09 37.29 33.56
C SER A 510 0.77 36.06 34.41
N GLU A 511 1.66 35.64 35.31
CA GLU A 511 1.48 34.48 36.21
C GLU A 511 0.15 34.52 37.00
N HIS A 512 -0.35 35.72 37.28
CA HIS A 512 -1.64 35.90 37.96
C HIS A 512 -2.83 35.45 37.10
N MET A 513 -2.74 35.64 35.77
CA MET A 513 -3.81 35.32 34.83
C MET A 513 -3.89 33.81 34.55
N THR A 514 -2.74 33.14 34.47
CA THR A 514 -2.69 31.68 34.33
C THR A 514 -3.19 30.97 35.59
N LYS A 515 -2.94 31.55 36.77
CA LYS A 515 -3.53 31.07 38.03
C LYS A 515 -5.04 31.25 38.05
N ALA A 516 -5.55 32.43 37.68
CA ALA A 516 -6.99 32.69 37.62
C ALA A 516 -7.73 31.78 36.61
N LEU A 517 -7.09 31.45 35.48
CA LEU A 517 -7.63 30.51 34.50
C LEU A 517 -7.73 29.07 35.06
N LYS A 518 -6.70 28.62 35.80
CA LYS A 518 -6.68 27.28 36.41
C LYS A 518 -7.68 27.10 37.56
N GLU A 519 -8.04 28.20 38.22
CA GLU A 519 -8.97 28.24 39.36
C GLU A 519 -10.43 28.49 38.95
N ASP A 520 -10.74 28.59 37.64
CA ASP A 520 -12.10 28.80 37.15
C ASP A 520 -12.96 27.53 37.26
N GLU A 521 -13.72 27.47 38.35
CA GLU A 521 -14.62 26.34 38.65
C GLU A 521 -15.76 26.18 37.63
N ALA A 522 -16.23 27.27 37.01
CA ALA A 522 -17.30 27.20 36.01
C ALA A 522 -16.81 26.53 34.72
N LEU A 523 -15.58 26.83 34.31
CA LEU A 523 -14.93 26.20 33.16
C LEU A 523 -14.64 24.72 33.42
N LYS A 524 -14.17 24.39 34.63
CA LYS A 524 -13.92 23.00 35.05
C LYS A 524 -15.20 22.18 35.02
N GLU A 525 -16.29 22.70 35.62
CA GLU A 525 -17.56 21.98 35.68
C GLU A 525 -18.15 21.74 34.28
N LEU A 526 -18.01 22.72 33.39
CA LEU A 526 -18.42 22.59 31.99
C LEU A 526 -17.69 21.43 31.29
N HIS A 527 -16.36 21.35 31.43
CA HIS A 527 -15.56 20.29 30.80
C HIS A 527 -15.80 18.93 31.45
N ALA A 528 -15.94 18.89 32.77
CA ALA A 528 -16.27 17.68 33.50
C ALA A 528 -17.63 17.11 33.06
N GLN A 529 -18.65 17.97 32.94
CA GLN A 529 -19.97 17.55 32.47
C GLN A 529 -19.90 16.93 31.07
N VAL A 530 -19.24 17.59 30.11
CA VAL A 530 -19.13 17.08 28.73
C VAL A 530 -18.31 15.79 28.68
N ALA A 531 -17.14 15.76 29.33
CA ALA A 531 -16.26 14.58 29.30
C ALA A 531 -16.92 13.35 29.94
N LEU A 532 -17.59 13.52 31.09
CA LEU A 532 -18.31 12.43 31.75
C LEU A 532 -19.55 12.00 30.96
N SER A 533 -20.24 12.93 30.28
CA SER A 533 -21.35 12.59 29.39
C SER A 533 -20.87 11.72 28.22
N CYS A 534 -19.72 12.05 27.63
CA CYS A 534 -19.08 11.22 26.61
C CYS A 534 -18.70 9.83 27.15
N LEU A 535 -18.11 9.75 28.35
CA LEU A 535 -17.76 8.48 29.00
C LEU A 535 -18.97 7.55 29.18
N ILE A 536 -20.10 8.10 29.62
CA ILE A 536 -21.36 7.34 29.76
C ILE A 536 -21.89 6.94 28.38
N SER A 537 -21.83 7.84 27.40
CA SER A 537 -22.33 7.59 26.04
C SER A 537 -21.56 6.48 25.32
N VAL A 538 -20.26 6.35 25.59
CA VAL A 538 -19.44 5.23 25.09
C VAL A 538 -19.49 3.99 25.99
N GLY A 539 -20.41 3.93 26.96
CA GLY A 539 -20.65 2.78 27.83
C GLY A 539 -19.50 2.42 28.78
N ALA A 540 -18.59 3.35 29.04
CA ALA A 540 -17.39 3.13 29.83
C ALA A 540 -17.56 3.58 31.30
N GLU A 541 -18.74 3.40 31.90
CA GLU A 541 -18.99 3.85 33.28
C GLU A 541 -18.36 2.94 34.34
N SER A 542 -18.33 1.62 34.11
CA SER A 542 -17.82 0.60 35.03
C SER A 542 -16.53 -0.03 34.49
N ALA A 543 -15.63 0.81 33.95
CA ALA A 543 -14.47 0.42 33.14
C ALA A 543 -14.84 -0.49 31.94
N PHE A 544 -13.90 -0.68 31.04
CA PHE A 544 -14.08 -1.62 29.94
C PHE A 544 -14.04 -3.06 30.48
N THR A 545 -14.99 -3.90 30.10
CA THR A 545 -15.15 -5.25 30.66
C THR A 545 -14.73 -6.37 29.72
N SER A 546 -14.55 -6.06 28.43
CA SER A 546 -14.24 -7.05 27.41
C SER A 546 -13.32 -6.48 26.32
N PRO A 547 -12.30 -7.24 25.87
CA PRO A 547 -11.51 -6.92 24.69
C PRO A 547 -12.36 -6.65 23.44
N SER A 548 -13.43 -7.44 23.24
CA SER A 548 -14.36 -7.26 22.11
C SER A 548 -15.10 -5.94 22.18
N TYR A 549 -15.37 -5.43 23.39
CA TYR A 549 -15.96 -4.11 23.56
C TYR A 549 -14.98 -3.01 23.16
N VAL A 550 -13.73 -3.09 23.64
CA VAL A 550 -12.66 -2.14 23.31
C VAL A 550 -12.43 -2.10 21.80
N TYR A 551 -12.38 -3.26 21.16
CA TYR A 551 -12.20 -3.37 19.73
C TYR A 551 -13.36 -2.73 18.94
N ARG A 552 -14.62 -3.08 19.23
CA ARG A 552 -15.78 -2.47 18.56
C ARG A 552 -15.83 -0.95 18.73
N LEU A 553 -15.54 -0.46 19.94
CA LEU A 553 -15.44 0.97 20.19
C LEU A 553 -14.30 1.64 19.40
N TYR A 554 -13.15 0.96 19.20
CA TYR A 554 -12.06 1.45 18.36
C TYR A 554 -12.48 1.58 16.89
N CYS A 555 -13.26 0.61 16.40
CA CYS A 555 -13.86 0.60 15.07
C CYS A 555 -14.98 1.64 14.89
N GLY A 556 -15.49 2.20 15.99
CA GLY A 556 -16.63 3.13 15.99
C GLY A 556 -17.99 2.44 16.06
N ASP A 557 -18.04 1.11 16.19
CA ASP A 557 -19.25 0.35 16.47
C ASP A 557 -19.57 0.41 17.97
N ILE A 558 -20.19 1.52 18.40
CA ILE A 558 -20.53 1.75 19.80
C ILE A 558 -21.86 1.06 20.11
N PRO A 559 -21.93 0.13 21.09
CA PRO A 559 -23.19 -0.45 21.52
C PRO A 559 -24.16 0.62 22.02
N TRP A 560 -25.46 0.43 21.78
CA TRP A 560 -26.47 1.42 22.14
C TRP A 560 -26.46 1.75 23.64
N THR A 561 -26.39 3.05 23.95
CA THR A 561 -26.55 3.62 25.30
C THR A 561 -27.52 4.80 25.24
N GLU A 562 -28.08 5.19 26.38
CA GLU A 562 -28.98 6.35 26.50
C GLU A 562 -28.34 7.67 25.98
N GLY A 563 -27.01 7.80 26.08
CA GLY A 563 -26.27 8.98 25.63
C GLY A 563 -25.77 8.92 24.18
N LEU A 564 -25.84 7.75 23.52
CA LEU A 564 -25.27 7.56 22.18
C LEU A 564 -25.96 8.41 21.12
N ASP A 565 -27.28 8.57 21.20
CA ASP A 565 -28.04 9.41 20.26
C ASP A 565 -27.63 10.88 20.37
N TRP A 566 -27.36 11.36 21.58
CA TRP A 566 -26.83 12.70 21.82
C TRP A 566 -25.40 12.86 21.28
N LEU A 567 -24.52 11.88 21.53
CA LEU A 567 -23.14 11.91 21.04
C LEU A 567 -23.10 11.89 19.51
N SER A 568 -23.87 11.02 18.88
CA SER A 568 -23.95 10.86 17.42
C SER A 568 -24.66 12.03 16.71
N SER A 569 -25.51 12.78 17.42
CA SER A 569 -26.13 14.01 16.89
C SER A 569 -25.08 15.09 16.54
N SER A 570 -23.91 15.06 17.18
CA SER A 570 -22.79 15.97 16.89
C SER A 570 -21.62 15.20 16.29
N LYS A 571 -21.48 15.27 14.95
CA LYS A 571 -20.38 14.63 14.23
C LYS A 571 -19.00 15.01 14.78
N GLU A 572 -18.81 16.28 15.15
CA GLU A 572 -17.56 16.78 15.71
C GLU A 572 -17.25 16.15 17.08
N LEU A 573 -18.22 16.13 17.99
CA LEU A 573 -18.03 15.57 19.33
C LEU A 573 -17.82 14.06 19.27
N TYR A 574 -18.59 13.37 18.42
CA TYR A 574 -18.41 11.94 18.18
C TYR A 574 -17.01 11.63 17.65
N GLN A 575 -16.50 12.39 16.68
CA GLN A 575 -15.14 12.22 16.17
C GLN A 575 -14.07 12.50 17.22
N LEU A 576 -14.25 13.52 18.07
CA LEU A 576 -13.34 13.81 19.18
C LEU A 576 -13.35 12.69 20.24
N ALA A 577 -14.52 12.15 20.59
CA ALA A 577 -14.64 11.03 21.51
C ALA A 577 -14.00 9.76 20.95
N LEU A 578 -14.26 9.42 19.68
CA LEU A 578 -13.65 8.27 19.03
C LEU A 578 -12.12 8.43 18.93
N ARG A 579 -11.64 9.63 18.58
CA ARG A 579 -10.21 9.93 18.54
C ARG A 579 -9.56 9.85 19.92
N ALA A 580 -10.21 10.38 20.95
CA ALA A 580 -9.74 10.26 22.34
C ALA A 580 -9.59 8.79 22.75
N PHE A 581 -10.58 7.97 22.38
CA PHE A 581 -10.51 6.54 22.63
C PHE A 581 -9.35 5.87 21.90
N ARG A 582 -9.17 6.14 20.60
CA ARG A 582 -8.03 5.63 19.83
C ARG A 582 -6.67 6.06 20.39
N PHE A 583 -6.55 7.32 20.83
CA PHE A 583 -5.34 7.82 21.52
C PHE A 583 -5.10 7.11 22.84
N SER A 584 -6.14 6.92 23.65
CA SER A 584 -6.03 6.20 24.92
C SER A 584 -5.63 4.74 24.73
N PHE A 585 -6.12 4.08 23.67
CA PHE A 585 -5.72 2.72 23.34
C PHE A 585 -4.27 2.66 22.85
N LYS A 586 -3.85 3.60 22.00
CA LYS A 586 -2.43 3.68 21.57
C LYS A 586 -1.51 3.96 22.76
N LEU A 587 -1.93 4.82 23.68
CA LEU A 587 -1.18 5.06 24.92
C LEU A 587 -1.08 3.80 25.79
N LEU A 588 -2.16 3.03 25.92
CA LEU A 588 -2.11 1.75 26.61
C LEU A 588 -1.11 0.78 25.95
N PHE A 589 -1.13 0.71 24.62
CA PHE A 589 -0.18 -0.10 23.83
C PHE A 589 1.27 0.33 24.05
N ASP A 590 1.54 1.64 24.04
CA ASP A 590 2.88 2.18 24.26
C ASP A 590 3.34 1.98 25.70
N GLN A 591 2.46 2.18 26.69
CA GLN A 591 2.80 1.96 28.08
C GLN A 591 3.09 0.48 28.39
N ALA A 592 2.42 -0.44 27.70
CA ALA A 592 2.71 -1.87 27.79
C ALA A 592 4.08 -2.22 27.19
N SER A 593 4.55 -1.45 26.20
CA SER A 593 5.79 -1.70 25.47
C SER A 593 7.01 -0.96 26.05
N LEU A 594 6.83 0.29 26.47
CA LEU A 594 7.87 1.23 26.89
C LEU A 594 7.87 1.47 28.40
N GLY A 595 6.80 1.11 29.11
CA GLY A 595 6.62 1.38 30.54
C GLY A 595 5.61 2.50 30.83
N PRO A 596 5.19 2.67 32.09
CA PRO A 596 4.22 3.70 32.47
C PRO A 596 4.78 5.11 32.30
N MET A 597 3.91 6.09 32.05
CA MET A 597 4.29 7.50 32.02
C MET A 597 4.78 7.96 33.40
N GLU A 598 5.90 8.66 33.44
CA GLU A 598 6.55 9.14 34.66
C GLU A 598 6.00 10.52 35.10
N SER A 599 5.49 11.32 34.15
CA SER A 599 5.07 12.70 34.41
C SER A 599 3.89 13.17 33.53
N PRO A 600 3.11 14.20 33.97
CA PRO A 600 2.08 14.80 33.12
C PRO A 600 2.67 15.53 31.90
N GLU A 601 3.90 16.05 31.99
CA GLU A 601 4.61 16.65 30.86
C GLU A 601 4.89 15.64 29.75
N GLU A 602 5.28 14.41 30.12
CA GLU A 602 5.48 13.30 29.19
C GLU A 602 4.17 12.95 28.48
N LEU A 603 3.07 12.74 29.23
CA LEU A 603 1.76 12.46 28.65
C LEU A 603 1.31 13.56 27.67
N PHE A 604 1.50 14.82 28.02
CA PHE A 604 1.13 15.94 27.14
C PHE A 604 1.93 15.93 25.85
N SER A 605 3.24 15.70 25.96
CA SER A 605 4.15 15.61 24.81
C SER A 605 3.79 14.42 23.91
N THR A 606 3.44 13.27 24.48
CA THR A 606 2.98 12.09 23.74
C THR A 606 1.68 12.35 22.98
N LEU A 607 0.69 13.03 23.59
CA LEU A 607 -0.55 13.38 22.91
C LEU A 607 -0.32 14.41 21.78
N GLU A 608 0.61 15.35 21.96
CA GLU A 608 1.04 16.25 20.87
C GLU A 608 1.71 15.48 19.73
N GLU A 609 2.55 14.49 20.03
CA GLU A 609 3.16 13.62 19.04
C GLU A 609 2.11 12.81 18.27
N TYR A 610 1.14 12.20 18.97
CA TYR A 610 0.06 11.45 18.32
C TYR A 610 -0.74 12.31 17.35
N GLU A 611 -0.99 13.57 17.71
CA GLU A 611 -1.68 14.51 16.84
C GLU A 611 -0.86 14.85 15.58
N ARG A 612 0.43 15.14 15.77
CA ARG A 612 1.32 15.65 14.70
C ARG A 612 1.81 14.53 13.78
N ASP A 613 2.35 13.47 14.35
CA ASP A 613 3.19 12.50 13.64
C ASP A 613 2.49 11.15 13.41
N TRP A 614 1.39 10.87 14.11
CA TRP A 614 0.67 9.58 14.01
C TRP A 614 -0.69 9.67 13.32
N TYR A 615 -1.01 8.70 12.46
CA TYR A 615 -2.40 8.38 12.13
C TYR A 615 -2.85 7.19 12.97
N ILE A 616 -3.89 7.35 13.77
CA ILE A 616 -4.42 6.30 14.64
C ILE A 616 -5.88 6.07 14.25
N GLY A 617 -6.16 4.95 13.60
CA GLY A 617 -7.46 4.66 13.01
C GLY A 617 -7.52 3.26 12.42
N LEU A 618 -8.41 3.08 11.44
CA LEU A 618 -8.59 1.80 10.74
C LEU A 618 -7.87 1.83 9.40
N VAL A 619 -7.38 0.66 8.96
CA VAL A 619 -6.75 0.52 7.63
C VAL A 619 -7.75 0.79 6.50
N THR A 620 -9.03 0.48 6.72
CA THR A 620 -10.14 0.68 5.77
C THR A 620 -10.53 2.16 5.62
N GLU A 621 -10.13 3.03 6.54
CA GLU A 621 -10.48 4.45 6.50
C GLU A 621 -9.72 5.18 5.39
N LYS A 622 -10.41 6.12 4.72
CA LYS A 622 -9.75 7.00 3.75
C LYS A 622 -8.61 7.81 4.38
N GLY A 623 -8.74 8.20 5.65
CA GLY A 623 -7.70 8.95 6.36
C GLY A 623 -6.38 8.18 6.46
N TRP A 624 -6.42 6.85 6.53
CA TRP A 624 -5.23 6.00 6.49
C TRP A 624 -4.52 6.11 5.15
N HIS A 625 -5.28 5.94 4.06
CA HIS A 625 -4.78 6.02 2.69
C HIS A 625 -4.16 7.39 2.40
N ASP A 626 -4.87 8.46 2.78
CA ASP A 626 -4.40 9.84 2.63
C ASP A 626 -3.11 10.07 3.44
N SER A 627 -3.00 9.50 4.66
CA SER A 627 -1.82 9.63 5.51
C SER A 627 -0.60 8.88 4.96
N VAL A 628 -0.79 7.70 4.36
CA VAL A 628 0.28 6.96 3.69
C VAL A 628 0.82 7.76 2.50
N LEU A 629 -0.06 8.31 1.65
CA LEU A 629 0.34 9.10 0.49
C LEU A 629 0.99 10.45 0.88
N GLN A 630 0.61 11.01 2.03
CA GLN A 630 1.23 12.21 2.62
C GLN A 630 2.53 11.91 3.36
N GLU A 631 2.99 10.65 3.36
CA GLU A 631 4.22 10.24 4.04
C GLU A 631 4.23 10.58 5.54
N LYS A 632 3.08 10.40 6.21
CA LYS A 632 2.98 10.60 7.66
C LYS A 632 3.94 9.64 8.39
N PRO A 633 4.75 10.10 9.36
CA PRO A 633 5.82 9.29 9.93
C PRO A 633 5.37 7.95 10.50
N PHE A 634 4.24 7.93 11.22
CA PHE A 634 3.76 6.73 11.89
C PHE A 634 2.26 6.50 11.68
N LEU A 635 1.86 5.24 11.61
CA LEU A 635 0.45 4.85 11.59
C LEU A 635 0.22 3.68 12.55
N PHE A 636 -0.96 3.65 13.17
CA PHE A 636 -1.38 2.59 14.08
C PHE A 636 -2.82 2.15 13.80
N SER A 637 -3.02 0.83 13.70
CA SER A 637 -4.34 0.21 13.65
C SER A 637 -4.43 -0.94 14.66
N LEU A 638 -5.57 -1.04 15.31
CA LEU A 638 -5.99 -2.25 16.03
C LEU A 638 -6.72 -3.16 15.03
N GLY A 639 -6.48 -4.46 15.10
CA GLY A 639 -7.14 -5.48 14.30
C GLY A 639 -7.54 -6.69 15.14
N HIS A 640 -8.35 -7.58 14.58
CA HIS A 640 -8.78 -8.83 15.22
C HIS A 640 -8.61 -10.00 14.26
N ASP A 641 -7.81 -10.98 14.67
CA ASP A 641 -7.64 -12.25 13.99
C ASP A 641 -8.71 -13.22 14.51
N LEU A 642 -9.76 -13.44 13.69
CA LEU A 642 -10.88 -14.30 14.02
C LEU A 642 -10.55 -15.80 13.96
N ALA A 643 -9.53 -16.19 13.19
CA ALA A 643 -9.10 -17.58 13.09
C ALA A 643 -8.34 -18.04 14.34
N MET A 644 -7.50 -17.15 14.88
CA MET A 644 -6.72 -17.36 16.10
C MET A 644 -7.45 -16.86 17.36
N GLY A 645 -8.51 -16.05 17.19
CA GLY A 645 -9.25 -15.40 18.27
C GLY A 645 -8.43 -14.38 19.05
N THR A 646 -7.49 -13.68 18.38
CA THR A 646 -6.53 -12.78 19.02
C THR A 646 -6.58 -11.37 18.44
N TYR A 647 -6.46 -10.35 19.29
CA TYR A 647 -6.33 -8.96 18.82
C TYR A 647 -4.87 -8.64 18.47
N THR A 648 -4.69 -7.81 17.45
CA THR A 648 -3.37 -7.43 16.94
C THR A 648 -3.23 -5.91 16.83
N GLY A 649 -2.03 -5.41 17.10
CA GLY A 649 -1.65 -4.01 16.84
C GLY A 649 -0.71 -3.94 15.66
N ARG A 650 -1.09 -3.19 14.63
CA ARG A 650 -0.27 -2.93 13.43
C ARG A 650 0.34 -1.53 13.52
N VAL A 651 1.66 -1.44 13.53
CA VAL A 651 2.43 -0.20 13.54
C VAL A 651 3.16 -0.07 12.22
N LEU A 652 2.90 1.01 11.48
CA LEU A 652 3.69 1.40 10.33
C LEU A 652 4.63 2.55 10.68
N SER A 653 5.89 2.45 10.27
CA SER A 653 6.89 3.51 10.44
C SER A 653 7.55 3.85 9.12
N LEU A 654 7.53 5.12 8.74
CA LEU A 654 8.17 5.60 7.51
C LEU A 654 9.67 5.77 7.76
N GLN A 655 10.49 4.99 7.05
CA GLN A 655 11.94 4.99 7.24
C GLN A 655 12.66 4.91 5.89
N GLU A 656 13.94 5.30 5.88
CA GLU A 656 14.82 5.01 4.75
C GLU A 656 15.33 3.57 4.87
N GLN A 657 14.81 2.68 4.03
CA GLN A 657 15.19 1.27 4.00
C GLN A 657 16.10 0.99 2.79
N LEU A 658 17.06 0.08 2.98
CA LEU A 658 17.84 -0.45 1.87
C LEU A 658 17.02 -1.51 1.11
N VAL A 659 16.63 -1.17 -0.11
CA VAL A 659 16.05 -2.10 -1.09
C VAL A 659 17.19 -2.75 -1.86
N GLN A 660 17.36 -4.06 -1.67
CA GLN A 660 18.34 -4.86 -2.39
C GLN A 660 17.81 -5.15 -3.79
N VAL A 661 18.57 -4.77 -4.81
CA VAL A 661 18.18 -4.91 -6.21
C VAL A 661 19.09 -5.90 -6.92
N GLY A 662 18.48 -6.90 -7.53
CA GLY A 662 19.15 -7.86 -8.40
C GLY A 662 18.57 -7.85 -9.81
N ARG A 663 19.42 -8.05 -10.80
CA ARG A 663 19.03 -8.20 -12.20
C ARG A 663 18.64 -9.65 -12.47
N LEU A 664 17.48 -9.84 -13.08
CA LEU A 664 17.03 -11.16 -13.54
C LEU A 664 17.61 -11.47 -14.92
N ASN A 665 17.83 -12.76 -15.17
CA ASN A 665 18.17 -13.26 -16.49
C ASN A 665 16.98 -13.02 -17.44
N GLY A 666 17.14 -12.05 -18.35
CA GLY A 666 16.08 -11.63 -19.26
C GLY A 666 15.58 -12.75 -20.18
N GLU A 667 16.46 -13.66 -20.62
CA GLU A 667 16.04 -14.81 -21.44
C GLU A 667 15.22 -15.83 -20.62
N GLY A 668 15.53 -15.99 -19.32
CA GLY A 668 14.72 -16.80 -18.42
C GLY A 668 13.30 -16.25 -18.23
N VAL A 669 13.17 -14.94 -18.00
CA VAL A 669 11.86 -14.28 -17.87
C VAL A 669 11.06 -14.41 -19.16
N ARG A 670 11.69 -14.11 -20.31
CA ARG A 670 11.02 -14.21 -21.62
C ARG A 670 10.64 -15.66 -21.97
N GLY A 671 11.50 -16.61 -21.64
CA GLY A 671 11.25 -18.04 -21.85
C GLY A 671 10.08 -18.54 -21.01
N GLN A 672 10.02 -18.15 -19.74
CA GLN A 672 8.92 -18.50 -18.85
C GLN A 672 7.59 -17.92 -19.34
N TRP A 673 7.56 -16.65 -19.75
CA TRP A 673 6.35 -16.04 -20.31
C TRP A 673 5.92 -16.67 -21.63
N ALA A 674 6.87 -17.02 -22.50
CA ALA A 674 6.58 -17.74 -23.73
C ALA A 674 5.97 -19.11 -23.45
N ASN A 675 6.51 -19.83 -22.46
CA ASN A 675 5.97 -21.12 -22.03
C ASN A 675 4.57 -20.98 -21.43
N LEU A 676 4.34 -20.00 -20.54
CA LEU A 676 3.02 -19.72 -19.97
C LEU A 676 1.99 -19.37 -21.05
N SER A 677 2.35 -18.51 -21.99
CA SER A 677 1.48 -18.14 -23.10
C SER A 677 1.12 -19.35 -23.96
N TRP A 678 2.09 -20.23 -24.20
CA TRP A 678 1.87 -21.46 -24.95
C TRP A 678 0.95 -22.43 -24.20
N GLU A 679 1.17 -22.62 -22.90
CA GLU A 679 0.34 -23.48 -22.05
C GLU A 679 -1.11 -23.01 -22.00
N LEU A 680 -1.33 -21.70 -21.78
CA LEU A 680 -2.67 -21.11 -21.71
C LEU A 680 -3.41 -21.20 -23.05
N LEU A 681 -2.74 -20.91 -24.17
CA LEU A 681 -3.39 -20.85 -25.48
C LEU A 681 -3.57 -22.22 -26.14
N TYR A 682 -2.66 -23.17 -25.90
CA TYR A 682 -2.59 -24.41 -26.67
C TYR A 682 -2.68 -25.68 -25.84
N ALA A 683 -2.36 -25.63 -24.55
CA ALA A 683 -2.41 -26.79 -23.67
C ALA A 683 -3.64 -26.80 -22.75
N THR A 684 -4.56 -25.83 -22.90
CA THR A 684 -5.81 -25.70 -22.12
C THR A 684 -5.59 -25.95 -20.63
N ASN A 685 -4.54 -25.35 -20.08
CA ASN A 685 -4.22 -25.51 -18.67
C ASN A 685 -5.20 -24.65 -17.85
N ASP A 686 -6.11 -25.32 -17.14
CA ASP A 686 -7.18 -24.73 -16.32
C ASP A 686 -6.75 -24.54 -14.84
N ASP A 687 -5.45 -24.60 -14.56
CA ASP A 687 -4.91 -24.44 -13.21
C ASP A 687 -5.05 -22.99 -12.70
N GLU A 688 -6.04 -22.78 -11.83
CA GLU A 688 -6.38 -21.49 -11.20
C GLU A 688 -5.19 -20.86 -10.45
N GLU A 689 -4.27 -21.66 -9.87
CA GLU A 689 -3.10 -21.12 -9.16
C GLU A 689 -2.14 -20.35 -10.09
N ARG A 690 -2.14 -20.63 -11.40
CA ARG A 690 -1.31 -19.91 -12.37
C ARG A 690 -1.92 -18.60 -12.88
N TYR A 691 -3.22 -18.38 -12.68
CA TYR A 691 -3.89 -17.10 -12.93
C TYR A 691 -3.71 -16.10 -11.77
N SER A 692 -3.27 -16.59 -10.60
CA SER A 692 -3.14 -15.89 -9.32
C SER A 692 -2.26 -14.62 -9.35
N ILE A 693 -1.30 -14.49 -10.26
CA ILE A 693 -0.38 -13.32 -10.23
C ILE A 693 -1.08 -12.02 -10.66
N GLN A 694 -2.26 -12.05 -11.30
CA GLN A 694 -2.98 -10.81 -11.66
C GLN A 694 -4.43 -10.94 -12.17
N ALA A 695 -5.01 -12.13 -12.25
CA ALA A 695 -6.34 -12.31 -12.85
C ALA A 695 -7.21 -13.28 -12.05
N HIS A 696 -7.71 -12.83 -10.89
CA HIS A 696 -9.03 -13.28 -10.47
C HIS A 696 -10.07 -12.33 -11.07
N PRO A 697 -10.91 -12.79 -12.02
CA PRO A 697 -12.10 -12.07 -12.39
C PRO A 697 -13.09 -12.13 -11.21
N LEU A 698 -13.50 -10.94 -10.76
CA LEU A 698 -14.64 -10.72 -9.89
C LEU A 698 -15.82 -11.63 -10.26
N CYS A 699 -16.30 -12.43 -9.30
CA CYS A 699 -17.67 -12.91 -9.23
C CYS A 699 -18.11 -12.88 -7.76
#